data_AF-A0A1F7FG37-F1
#
_entry.id   AF-A0A1F7FG37-F1
#
_cell.length_a   1.000
_cell.length_b   1.000
_cell.length_c   1.000
_cell.angle_alpha   90.00
_cell.angle_beta   90.00
_cell.angle_gamma   90.00
#
_symmetry.space_group_name_H-M   'P 1'
#
loop_
_entity.id
_entity.type
_entity.pdbx_description
1 polymer ?
#
loop_
_entity_poly.entity_id
_entity_poly.type
_entity_poly.pdbx_seq_one_letter_code
_entity_poly.pdbx_strand_id
1 'polypeptide(L)'
;MNFFRRTHAFWLILLPLLIPGMLVSVWRCLFRNVAERQNIYVETVVDFEEIRQLSREEGWSLRELFAALRNNGASSVAVSEDTLASLESEGKITVMSSKEIRKLSLDESLEYELPSGARTLGALWTHSEDTELLDRIEKHLSWKITSDRLMRIHRNLLIINKSSQGFRERVGLGFSSEYFQLAHEAGLGLVVRVFNYPGLTAAAAARIINSIPSPASVSALLFAEEEMLGVRGDLKPIIEQFRNRSYRIGWVEFNLQDGIESYLKGLAATRPFVRVHSITRKEVDQVYNVRRSVARWVRAVKDRSMKMLYMRCFFQDDKRFVENLVKFNLDYINQTARALDAEGYKIAGNEAQRLHEPRHMVGRMSPFEVLAIGLSLMLGVLILLRTSFFDKLNERWCFVTFAGTLAAFIALPARYFLALTGLAGAVSYSCIGVIWAMRGLRNPEDCSFWRVLPGFVLKMVVPSILGGLLIAGIHSEIEYLLRFEQFRGIKLAFMLPLLFTGVWALKTYGRNIFSLLHRPVNPIGVFMLSVLAAGTLLYLLRSGNATFLKPSEFEDMFRTFLENTLVARPRNKEFLVGYPAALLFIFFYLRRNVTLLPLLAVFMQMGQVSAVNSLCHFHTSLDLSLLRVFNGLWLGVLVGLVGVVLAGIIRLFLLAGTDKQKRLLLVGYFGYGNLGDELLWQTFTSRFLADFEKYSVTLLHSGRNAMANTPRFSTVNRRDPLLLLEEILTCEALVIPGGGVLQSKTSLGSLIYYLLLLSLARLSGARLVLLCQGLGPFRQEGWLAGQVNRWLMAELKLASYISLRDTGSAEILNSLTGINDAPVSSDLAFLCDTAAVSHHDRKPDKLRVYAILRGSIAESASLAADLLQMNEDLENFELCPAALQPGEDDELWRKAGWKGKVIYCAEPENILAEADLLVSMRLHGCIIATLAAVPWIALAYDPKVSAFAESCRWKFCTAPGEADKNYLESKINQLFARRAEYADRLNRVSGEKKRIVEEDYARLKQLFSN
;
A
#
# COMPACT_ATOMS: atom_id res chain seq x y z
N MET A 1 6.97 -35.99 5.53
CA MET A 1 7.49 -36.04 6.92
C MET A 1 8.64 -35.05 7.24
N ASN A 2 9.38 -34.50 6.26
CA ASN A 2 10.45 -33.51 6.54
C ASN A 2 9.96 -32.08 6.89
N PHE A 3 8.67 -31.77 6.66
CA PHE A 3 8.09 -30.45 6.99
C PHE A 3 7.89 -30.26 8.50
N PHE A 4 7.39 -31.28 9.20
CA PHE A 4 7.10 -31.22 10.64
C PHE A 4 8.34 -31.16 11.55
N ARG A 5 9.50 -31.66 11.10
CA ARG A 5 10.75 -31.63 11.88
C ARG A 5 11.43 -30.26 11.94
N ARG A 6 11.10 -29.34 11.03
CA ARG A 6 11.66 -27.97 11.00
C ARG A 6 10.73 -26.89 11.57
N THR A 7 9.45 -27.21 11.80
CA THR A 7 8.46 -26.26 12.31
C THR A 7 8.41 -26.26 13.84
N HIS A 8 8.63 -25.10 14.46
CA HIS A 8 8.51 -24.93 15.91
C HIS A 8 7.13 -25.39 16.43
N ALA A 9 7.10 -26.11 17.57
CA ALA A 9 5.90 -26.67 18.21
C ALA A 9 4.75 -25.65 18.38
N PHE A 10 5.08 -24.37 18.60
CA PHE A 10 4.11 -23.28 18.64
C PHE A 10 3.22 -23.18 17.39
N TRP A 11 3.81 -23.25 16.19
CA TRP A 11 3.05 -23.13 14.94
C TRP A 11 2.19 -24.37 14.68
N LEU A 12 2.66 -25.55 15.12
CA LEU A 12 1.91 -26.80 15.01
C LEU A 12 0.63 -26.80 15.84
N ILE A 13 0.61 -26.10 16.99
CA ILE A 13 -0.58 -25.97 17.83
C ILE A 13 -1.44 -24.77 17.42
N LEU A 14 -0.82 -23.66 17.01
CA LEU A 14 -1.54 -22.45 16.66
C LEU A 14 -2.35 -22.58 15.36
N LEU A 15 -1.79 -23.21 14.32
CA LEU A 15 -2.47 -23.34 13.03
C LEU A 15 -3.81 -24.11 13.12
N PRO A 16 -3.89 -25.29 13.76
CA PRO A 16 -5.16 -26.00 13.94
C PRO A 16 -6.22 -25.21 14.72
N LEU A 17 -5.83 -24.32 15.64
CA LEU A 17 -6.77 -23.49 16.41
C LEU A 17 -7.27 -22.27 15.61
N LEU A 18 -6.50 -21.82 14.62
CA LEU A 18 -6.78 -20.61 13.83
C LEU A 18 -7.52 -20.92 12.52
N ILE A 19 -7.25 -22.06 11.88
CA ILE A 19 -7.85 -22.43 10.59
C ILE A 19 -9.39 -22.56 10.66
N PRO A 20 -10.01 -23.18 11.68
CA PRO A 20 -11.46 -23.34 11.72
C PRO A 20 -12.20 -22.01 11.69
N GLY A 21 -11.77 -21.01 12.47
CA GLY A 21 -12.40 -19.69 12.46
C GLY A 21 -12.19 -18.94 11.15
N MET A 22 -11.05 -19.11 10.47
CA MET A 22 -10.84 -18.57 9.12
C MET A 22 -11.79 -19.20 8.10
N LEU A 23 -11.93 -20.52 8.10
CA LEU A 23 -12.83 -21.22 7.17
C LEU A 23 -14.29 -20.83 7.39
N VAL A 24 -14.73 -20.78 8.65
CA VAL A 24 -16.10 -20.34 8.99
C VAL A 24 -16.32 -18.89 8.59
N SER A 25 -15.37 -17.99 8.85
CA SER A 25 -15.46 -16.58 8.43
C SER A 25 -15.59 -16.44 6.91
N VAL A 26 -14.77 -17.15 6.13
CA VAL A 26 -14.83 -17.14 4.66
C VAL A 26 -16.18 -17.67 4.19
N TRP A 27 -16.64 -18.79 4.76
CA TRP A 27 -17.94 -19.38 4.45
C TRP A 27 -19.10 -18.40 4.68
N ARG A 28 -19.10 -17.70 5.83
CA ARG A 28 -20.09 -16.66 6.14
C ARG A 28 -20.00 -15.46 5.19
N CYS A 29 -18.79 -15.05 4.81
CA CYS A 29 -18.57 -13.99 3.84
C CYS A 29 -19.08 -14.37 2.43
N LEU A 30 -18.96 -15.63 2.01
CA LEU A 30 -19.51 -16.12 0.75
C LEU A 30 -21.04 -16.07 0.74
N PHE A 31 -21.69 -16.55 1.81
CA PHE A 31 -23.15 -16.43 1.96
C PHE A 31 -23.63 -14.99 1.95
N ARG A 32 -22.90 -14.11 2.65
CA ARG A 32 -23.16 -12.68 2.63
C ARG A 32 -23.07 -12.13 1.20
N ASN A 33 -22.05 -12.50 0.43
CA ASN A 33 -21.89 -12.04 -0.95
C ASN A 33 -23.05 -12.51 -1.85
N VAL A 34 -23.49 -13.77 -1.72
CA VAL A 34 -24.67 -14.27 -2.44
C VAL A 34 -25.92 -13.45 -2.10
N ALA A 35 -26.15 -13.18 -0.82
CA ALA A 35 -27.29 -12.38 -0.37
C ALA A 35 -27.21 -10.91 -0.85
N GLU A 36 -26.02 -10.33 -0.91
CA GLU A 36 -25.78 -8.98 -1.43
C GLU A 36 -26.01 -8.90 -2.94
N ARG A 37 -25.57 -9.91 -3.72
CA ARG A 37 -25.78 -9.96 -5.18
C ARG A 37 -27.23 -10.15 -5.58
N GLN A 38 -28.02 -10.86 -4.77
CA GLN A 38 -29.46 -10.99 -4.99
C GLN A 38 -30.23 -9.71 -4.59
N ASN A 39 -29.59 -8.76 -3.91
CA ASN A 39 -30.21 -7.54 -3.43
C ASN A 39 -30.25 -6.43 -4.50
N ILE A 40 -30.99 -6.67 -5.58
CA ILE A 40 -31.04 -5.79 -6.76
C ILE A 40 -32.21 -4.80 -6.77
N TYR A 41 -33.27 -5.05 -6.00
CA TYR A 41 -34.49 -4.24 -6.04
C TYR A 41 -34.41 -3.03 -5.11
N VAL A 42 -34.79 -1.87 -5.64
CA VAL A 42 -34.83 -0.59 -4.93
C VAL A 42 -36.23 0.03 -5.05
N GLU A 43 -36.73 0.56 -3.95
CA GLU A 43 -38.01 1.25 -3.85
C GLU A 43 -37.77 2.77 -3.84
N THR A 44 -38.16 3.44 -4.92
CA THR A 44 -38.23 4.90 -5.02
C THR A 44 -39.59 5.37 -4.48
N VAL A 45 -39.54 6.17 -3.41
CA VAL A 45 -40.72 6.68 -2.71
C VAL A 45 -40.79 8.18 -2.92
N VAL A 46 -41.89 8.68 -3.46
CA VAL A 46 -42.11 10.12 -3.65
C VAL A 46 -43.07 10.65 -2.59
N ASP A 47 -42.80 11.84 -2.06
CA ASP A 47 -43.65 12.49 -1.05
C ASP A 47 -44.99 12.94 -1.65
N PHE A 48 -46.11 12.43 -1.12
CA PHE A 48 -47.45 12.73 -1.62
C PHE A 48 -47.82 14.21 -1.47
N GLU A 49 -47.43 14.87 -0.37
CA GLU A 49 -47.78 16.27 -0.12
C GLU A 49 -47.16 17.19 -1.17
N GLU A 50 -45.92 16.87 -1.55
CA GLU A 50 -45.16 17.59 -2.56
C GLU A 50 -45.73 17.34 -3.96
N ILE A 51 -46.09 16.09 -4.29
CA ILE A 51 -46.78 15.76 -5.54
C ILE A 51 -48.13 16.50 -5.64
N ARG A 52 -48.87 16.55 -4.53
CA ARG A 52 -50.16 17.23 -4.45
C ARG A 52 -50.01 18.73 -4.69
N GLN A 53 -48.98 19.35 -4.13
CA GLN A 53 -48.66 20.75 -4.41
C GLN A 53 -48.35 20.97 -5.90
N LEU A 54 -47.49 20.13 -6.50
CA LEU A 54 -47.17 20.20 -7.93
C LEU A 54 -48.40 20.05 -8.83
N SER A 55 -49.31 19.13 -8.48
CA SER A 55 -50.57 18.90 -9.19
C SER A 55 -51.44 20.16 -9.22
N ARG A 56 -51.48 20.92 -8.13
CA ARG A 56 -52.27 22.15 -7.99
C ARG A 56 -51.66 23.32 -8.73
N GLU A 57 -50.35 23.50 -8.64
CA GLU A 57 -49.63 24.62 -9.28
C GLU A 57 -49.68 24.52 -10.81
N GLU A 58 -49.61 23.31 -11.36
CA GLU A 58 -49.55 23.05 -12.81
C GLU A 58 -50.88 22.54 -13.40
N GLY A 59 -51.92 22.36 -12.57
CA GLY A 59 -53.26 21.95 -13.02
C GLY A 59 -53.41 20.49 -13.50
N TRP A 60 -52.52 19.59 -13.07
CA TRP A 60 -52.61 18.16 -13.40
C TRP A 60 -53.64 17.43 -12.54
N SER A 61 -54.28 16.39 -13.08
CA SER A 61 -55.07 15.47 -12.26
C SER A 61 -54.16 14.50 -11.48
N LEU A 62 -54.50 14.20 -10.23
CA LEU A 62 -53.71 13.27 -9.40
C LEU A 62 -53.59 11.88 -10.02
N ARG A 63 -54.63 11.42 -10.73
CA ARG A 63 -54.66 10.12 -11.40
C ARG A 63 -53.65 10.05 -12.54
N GLU A 64 -53.61 11.08 -13.39
CA GLU A 64 -52.65 11.17 -14.49
C GLU A 64 -51.22 11.32 -13.96
N LEU A 65 -51.04 12.13 -12.90
CA LEU A 65 -49.74 12.34 -12.29
C LEU A 65 -49.18 11.06 -11.65
N PHE A 66 -50.01 10.26 -10.98
CA PHE A 66 -49.60 8.96 -10.44
C PHE A 66 -49.21 7.97 -11.55
N ALA A 67 -49.99 7.90 -12.63
CA ALA A 67 -49.64 7.09 -13.79
C ALA A 67 -48.32 7.56 -14.44
N ALA A 68 -48.11 8.88 -14.56
CA ALA A 68 -46.88 9.46 -15.08
C ALA A 68 -45.67 9.17 -14.17
N LEU A 69 -45.82 9.31 -12.85
CA LEU A 69 -44.79 8.98 -11.87
C LEU A 69 -44.37 7.52 -11.99
N ARG A 70 -45.36 6.62 -12.11
CA ARG A 70 -45.11 5.19 -12.29
C ARG A 70 -44.30 4.92 -13.56
N ASN A 71 -44.73 5.47 -14.69
CA ASN A 71 -44.04 5.31 -15.98
C ASN A 71 -42.62 5.88 -16.00
N ASN A 72 -42.33 6.87 -15.16
CA ASN A 72 -41.00 7.49 -15.04
C ASN A 72 -40.12 6.85 -13.94
N GLY A 73 -40.56 5.78 -13.29
CA GLY A 73 -39.73 5.01 -12.36
C GLY A 73 -39.99 5.26 -10.87
N ALA A 74 -41.16 5.79 -10.49
CA ALA A 74 -41.61 5.76 -9.10
C ALA A 74 -42.14 4.35 -8.72
N SER A 75 -41.65 3.80 -7.62
CA SER A 75 -42.15 2.51 -7.08
C SER A 75 -43.34 2.72 -6.17
N SER A 76 -43.30 3.74 -5.32
CA SER A 76 -44.23 3.93 -4.21
C SER A 76 -44.46 5.41 -3.91
N VAL A 77 -45.56 5.70 -3.22
CA VAL A 77 -45.93 7.05 -2.77
C VAL A 77 -46.05 7.06 -1.24
N ALA A 78 -45.45 8.07 -0.61
CA ALA A 78 -45.53 8.28 0.84
C ALA A 78 -46.72 9.17 1.19
N VAL A 79 -47.78 8.57 1.73
CA VAL A 79 -49.03 9.24 2.11
C VAL A 79 -49.03 9.52 3.62
N SER A 80 -49.17 10.79 3.99
CA SER A 80 -49.35 11.27 5.37
C SER A 80 -50.80 11.17 5.84
N GLU A 81 -51.00 11.21 7.17
CA GLU A 81 -52.33 11.51 7.71
C GLU A 81 -52.74 12.92 7.26
N ASP A 82 -54.02 13.08 6.90
CA ASP A 82 -54.57 14.39 6.57
C ASP A 82 -54.52 15.27 7.83
N THR A 83 -54.08 16.52 7.69
CA THR A 83 -54.14 17.54 8.76
C THR A 83 -55.18 18.61 8.41
N LEU A 84 -55.61 19.42 9.39
CA LEU A 84 -56.55 20.51 9.13
C LEU A 84 -55.98 21.47 8.07
N ALA A 85 -54.70 21.81 8.17
CA ALA A 85 -54.03 22.65 7.18
C ALA A 85 -53.99 21.99 5.79
N SER A 86 -53.75 20.67 5.74
CA SER A 86 -53.68 19.92 4.49
C SER A 86 -55.03 19.88 3.75
N LEU A 87 -56.14 19.72 4.49
CA LEU A 87 -57.49 19.64 3.94
C LEU A 87 -58.03 21.03 3.57
N GLU A 88 -57.65 22.05 4.34
CA GLU A 88 -57.97 23.44 4.04
C GLU A 88 -57.28 23.92 2.77
N SER A 89 -55.99 23.57 2.59
CA SER A 89 -55.28 23.86 1.34
C SER A 89 -55.87 23.14 0.12
N GLU A 90 -56.65 22.08 0.34
CA GLU A 90 -57.37 21.35 -0.69
C GLU A 90 -58.74 21.96 -1.01
N GLY A 91 -59.21 22.91 -0.19
CA GLY A 91 -60.57 23.43 -0.27
C GLY A 91 -61.64 22.44 0.21
N LYS A 92 -61.25 21.26 0.73
CA LYS A 92 -62.19 20.24 1.25
C LYS A 92 -62.84 20.67 2.56
N ILE A 93 -62.15 21.50 3.34
CA ILE A 93 -62.67 22.12 4.56
C ILE A 93 -62.35 23.61 4.56
N THR A 94 -63.16 24.41 5.23
CA THR A 94 -62.83 25.81 5.53
C THR A 94 -62.62 25.94 7.03
N VAL A 95 -61.45 26.45 7.44
CA VAL A 95 -61.12 26.63 8.86
C VAL A 95 -61.07 28.11 9.19
N MET A 96 -62.05 28.60 9.96
CA MET A 96 -62.08 29.99 10.38
C MET A 96 -61.71 30.11 11.86
N SER A 97 -60.88 31.09 12.18
CA SER A 97 -60.65 31.48 13.56
C SER A 97 -61.84 32.29 14.10
N SER A 98 -62.01 32.27 15.42
CA SER A 98 -63.02 33.12 16.08
C SER A 98 -62.83 34.62 15.79
N LYS A 99 -61.62 35.07 15.42
CA LYS A 99 -61.36 36.45 15.00
C LYS A 99 -61.87 36.72 13.58
N GLU A 100 -61.71 35.78 12.66
CA GLU A 100 -62.19 35.91 11.27
C GLU A 100 -63.71 35.86 11.21
N ILE A 101 -64.35 35.00 12.01
CA ILE A 101 -65.81 34.97 12.11
C ILE A 101 -66.35 36.29 12.66
N ARG A 102 -65.72 36.87 13.68
CA ARG A 102 -66.10 38.21 14.17
C ARG A 102 -65.91 39.32 13.13
N LYS A 103 -64.90 39.20 12.26
CA LYS A 103 -64.70 40.13 11.14
C LYS A 103 -65.72 39.94 10.02
N LEU A 104 -66.17 38.71 9.78
CA LEU A 104 -67.23 38.40 8.80
C LEU A 104 -68.62 38.79 9.31
N SER A 105 -68.83 38.72 10.62
CA SER A 105 -70.05 39.14 11.33
C SER A 105 -70.18 40.67 11.49
N LEU A 106 -69.72 41.47 10.51
CA LEU A 106 -69.89 42.92 10.50
C LEU A 106 -71.37 43.37 10.44
N ASP A 107 -72.30 42.44 10.23
CA ASP A 107 -73.73 42.60 10.52
C ASP A 107 -74.06 41.98 11.89
N GLU A 108 -74.76 42.75 12.73
CA GLU A 108 -75.12 42.46 14.13
C GLU A 108 -76.03 41.22 14.35
N SER A 109 -76.22 40.35 13.35
CA SER A 109 -77.24 39.28 13.36
C SER A 109 -76.76 37.89 13.81
N LEU A 110 -75.52 37.74 14.29
CA LEU A 110 -74.96 36.45 14.77
C LEU A 110 -74.80 36.37 16.30
N GLU A 111 -75.54 37.18 17.06
CA GLU A 111 -75.74 37.02 18.51
C GLU A 111 -76.86 36.02 18.88
N TYR A 112 -77.01 34.92 18.12
CA TYR A 112 -77.84 33.79 18.56
C TYR A 112 -76.99 32.75 19.28
N GLU A 113 -77.36 32.48 20.55
CA GLU A 113 -76.83 31.51 21.51
C GLU A 113 -75.72 30.57 21.02
N LEU A 114 -74.50 31.09 20.93
CA LEU A 114 -73.31 30.27 20.76
C LEU A 114 -73.10 29.43 22.05
N PRO A 115 -72.97 28.09 21.96
CA PRO A 115 -72.77 27.23 23.13
C PRO A 115 -71.55 27.68 23.92
N SER A 116 -71.57 27.48 25.24
CA SER A 116 -70.64 28.06 26.22
C SER A 116 -69.14 27.78 25.96
N GLY A 117 -68.81 26.80 25.11
CA GLY A 117 -67.44 26.52 24.66
C GLY A 117 -66.98 27.20 23.36
N ALA A 118 -67.88 27.83 22.59
CA ALA A 118 -67.56 28.55 21.34
C ALA A 118 -67.02 29.98 21.57
N ARG A 119 -66.98 30.42 22.84
CA ARG A 119 -66.54 31.78 23.24
C ARG A 119 -65.04 31.93 23.47
N THR A 120 -64.26 30.86 23.40
CA THR A 120 -62.81 30.93 23.58
C THR A 120 -62.13 31.55 22.37
N LEU A 121 -61.27 32.54 22.60
CA LEU A 121 -60.48 33.23 21.56
C LEU A 121 -59.66 32.30 20.65
N GLY A 122 -59.43 31.06 21.10
CA GLY A 122 -58.70 30.02 20.39
C GLY A 122 -59.55 28.93 19.74
N ALA A 123 -60.87 29.11 19.60
CA ALA A 123 -61.71 28.14 18.89
C ALA A 123 -61.57 28.28 17.36
N LEU A 124 -61.38 27.13 16.71
CA LEU A 124 -61.38 26.95 15.27
C LEU A 124 -62.73 26.40 14.83
N TRP A 125 -63.30 27.02 13.81
CA TRP A 125 -64.57 26.66 13.21
C TRP A 125 -64.28 25.98 11.88
N THR A 126 -64.48 24.67 11.84
CA THR A 126 -64.20 23.84 10.67
C THR A 126 -65.51 23.49 9.96
N HIS A 127 -65.68 24.01 8.75
CA HIS A 127 -66.84 23.78 7.89
C HIS A 127 -66.51 22.77 6.77
N SER A 128 -67.36 21.75 6.64
CA SER A 128 -67.38 20.63 5.68
C SER A 128 -68.62 20.61 4.79
N GLU A 129 -68.54 20.62 3.46
CA GLU A 129 -69.68 20.17 2.62
C GLU A 129 -69.86 18.63 2.68
N ASP A 130 -68.76 17.91 2.89
CA ASP A 130 -68.75 16.46 3.05
C ASP A 130 -68.91 16.08 4.53
N THR A 131 -70.09 15.54 4.87
CA THR A 131 -70.40 15.11 6.23
C THR A 131 -69.56 13.92 6.68
N GLU A 132 -69.20 13.00 5.77
CA GLU A 132 -68.38 11.83 6.12
C GLU A 132 -66.95 12.24 6.47
N LEU A 133 -66.40 13.22 5.74
CA LEU A 133 -65.11 13.82 6.05
C LEU A 133 -65.11 14.44 7.45
N LEU A 134 -66.15 15.21 7.77
CA LEU A 134 -66.27 15.87 9.07
C LEU A 134 -66.43 14.84 10.22
N ASP A 135 -67.16 13.75 9.99
CA ASP A 135 -67.30 12.63 10.95
C ASP A 135 -65.99 11.89 11.17
N ARG A 136 -65.18 11.69 10.12
CA ARG A 136 -63.81 11.16 10.25
C ARG A 136 -62.94 12.08 11.08
N ILE A 137 -62.97 13.39 10.80
CA ILE A 137 -62.20 14.40 11.56
C ILE A 137 -62.61 14.35 13.04
N GLU A 138 -63.90 14.38 13.34
CA GLU A 138 -64.43 14.31 14.71
C GLU A 138 -63.99 13.03 15.43
N LYS A 139 -64.12 11.87 14.76
CA LYS A 139 -63.72 10.57 15.31
C LYS A 139 -62.22 10.50 15.61
N HIS A 140 -61.36 10.94 14.70
CA HIS A 140 -59.91 10.90 14.92
C HIS A 140 -59.46 11.93 15.97
N LEU A 141 -60.09 13.10 16.04
CA LEU A 141 -59.82 14.10 17.06
C LEU A 141 -60.28 13.65 18.45
N SER A 142 -61.39 12.90 18.55
CA SER A 142 -61.88 12.35 19.83
C SER A 142 -60.88 11.40 20.51
N TRP A 143 -59.95 10.81 19.75
CA TRP A 143 -58.89 9.95 20.28
C TRP A 143 -57.67 10.73 20.77
N LYS A 144 -57.55 12.00 20.36
CA LYS A 144 -56.35 12.84 20.55
C LYS A 144 -56.61 14.02 21.48
N ILE A 145 -57.86 14.45 21.65
CA ILE A 145 -58.29 15.55 22.51
C ILE A 145 -59.48 15.09 23.36
N THR A 146 -59.59 15.66 24.54
CA THR A 146 -60.74 15.48 25.42
C THR A 146 -62.04 15.99 24.78
N SER A 147 -63.15 15.30 25.05
CA SER A 147 -64.46 15.55 24.44
C SER A 147 -65.06 16.92 24.77
N ASP A 148 -64.60 17.59 25.83
CA ASP A 148 -64.99 18.96 26.21
C ASP A 148 -64.47 20.04 25.23
N ARG A 149 -63.47 19.71 24.41
CA ARG A 149 -62.85 20.63 23.44
C ARG A 149 -63.30 20.44 22.01
N LEU A 150 -64.22 19.50 21.77
CA LEU A 150 -64.74 19.13 20.45
C LEU A 150 -66.26 19.21 20.50
N MET A 151 -66.85 20.10 19.71
CA MET A 151 -68.30 20.31 19.70
C MET A 151 -68.84 20.32 18.27
N ARG A 152 -69.74 19.40 17.96
CA ARG A 152 -70.48 19.38 16.70
C ARG A 152 -71.74 20.21 16.85
N ILE A 153 -71.78 21.40 16.22
CA ILE A 153 -72.94 22.31 16.31
C ILE A 153 -73.94 22.02 15.18
N HIS A 154 -73.43 21.70 13.99
CA HIS A 154 -74.24 21.40 12.83
C HIS A 154 -73.67 20.20 12.07
N ARG A 155 -74.47 19.59 11.19
CA ARG A 155 -74.00 18.48 10.34
C ARG A 155 -72.77 18.85 9.51
N ASN A 156 -72.62 20.13 9.14
CA ASN A 156 -71.53 20.64 8.32
C ASN A 156 -70.52 21.49 9.11
N LEU A 157 -70.65 21.59 10.44
CA LEU A 157 -69.86 22.51 11.25
C LEU A 157 -69.39 21.89 12.57
N LEU A 158 -68.07 21.80 12.70
CA LEU A 158 -67.37 21.30 13.88
C LEU A 158 -66.55 22.44 14.52
N ILE A 159 -66.66 22.59 15.84
CA ILE A 159 -65.84 23.53 16.62
C ILE A 159 -64.76 22.76 17.37
N ILE A 160 -63.52 23.24 17.22
CA ILE A 160 -62.34 22.69 17.88
C ILE A 160 -61.73 23.77 18.77
N ASN A 161 -61.76 23.57 20.09
CA ASN A 161 -61.24 24.53 21.06
C ASN A 161 -59.72 24.40 21.27
N LYS A 162 -58.96 24.53 20.17
CA LYS A 162 -57.49 24.49 20.14
C LYS A 162 -56.98 25.07 18.82
N SER A 163 -56.31 26.23 18.87
CA SER A 163 -55.91 27.01 17.67
C SER A 163 -54.42 27.08 17.41
N SER A 164 -53.58 26.35 18.16
CA SER A 164 -52.14 26.44 17.94
C SER A 164 -51.76 26.03 16.51
N GLN A 165 -50.83 26.76 15.89
CA GLN A 165 -50.38 26.46 14.53
C GLN A 165 -49.88 25.01 14.40
N GLY A 166 -49.09 24.55 15.37
CA GLY A 166 -48.64 23.15 15.43
C GLY A 166 -49.78 22.14 15.54
N PHE A 167 -50.95 22.52 16.06
CA PHE A 167 -52.12 21.63 16.08
C PHE A 167 -52.75 21.47 14.68
N ARG A 168 -52.86 22.56 13.91
CA ARG A 168 -53.39 22.52 12.53
C ARG A 168 -52.49 21.75 11.57
N GLU A 169 -51.18 21.83 11.78
CA GLU A 169 -50.16 21.29 10.86
C GLU A 169 -49.64 19.90 11.24
N ARG A 170 -49.69 19.50 12.52
CA ARG A 170 -49.03 18.27 13.02
C ARG A 170 -49.96 17.23 13.62
N VAL A 171 -51.26 17.52 13.75
CA VAL A 171 -52.24 16.52 14.19
C VAL A 171 -52.87 15.85 12.98
N GLY A 172 -52.54 14.57 12.78
CA GLY A 172 -53.19 13.74 11.77
C GLY A 172 -54.66 13.45 12.08
N LEU A 173 -55.49 13.34 11.04
CA LEU A 173 -56.94 13.15 11.09
C LEU A 173 -57.35 11.83 10.42
N GLY A 174 -56.41 10.88 10.33
CA GLY A 174 -56.57 9.63 9.60
C GLY A 174 -56.14 9.74 8.14
N PHE A 175 -56.30 8.64 7.41
CA PHE A 175 -55.91 8.53 6.00
C PHE A 175 -57.14 8.54 5.10
N SER A 176 -57.00 9.09 3.89
CA SER A 176 -58.05 8.99 2.86
C SER A 176 -57.95 7.66 2.11
N SER A 177 -59.05 6.90 2.08
CA SER A 177 -59.17 5.67 1.30
C SER A 177 -59.08 5.92 -0.20
N GLU A 178 -59.50 7.11 -0.66
CA GLU A 178 -59.44 7.54 -2.06
C GLU A 178 -57.99 7.53 -2.58
N TYR A 179 -57.05 8.10 -1.82
CA TYR A 179 -55.63 8.16 -2.23
C TYR A 179 -54.98 6.78 -2.28
N PHE A 180 -55.41 5.87 -1.42
CA PHE A 180 -54.92 4.49 -1.43
C PHE A 180 -55.39 3.74 -2.66
N GLN A 181 -56.65 3.93 -3.07
CA GLN A 181 -57.19 3.34 -4.30
C GLN A 181 -56.47 3.91 -5.53
N LEU A 182 -56.31 5.24 -5.61
CA LEU A 182 -55.60 5.89 -6.72
C LEU A 182 -54.15 5.41 -6.85
N ALA A 183 -53.42 5.25 -5.74
CA ALA A 183 -52.06 4.71 -5.75
C ALA A 183 -52.04 3.24 -6.21
N HIS A 184 -52.98 2.43 -5.72
CA HIS A 184 -53.08 1.02 -6.09
C HIS A 184 -53.44 0.81 -7.56
N GLU A 185 -54.39 1.58 -8.10
CA GLU A 185 -54.76 1.58 -9.53
C GLU A 185 -53.58 1.96 -10.44
N ALA A 186 -52.76 2.92 -9.99
CA ALA A 186 -51.54 3.30 -10.69
C ALA A 186 -50.39 2.27 -10.55
N GLY A 187 -50.58 1.21 -9.76
CA GLY A 187 -49.56 0.18 -9.49
C GLY A 187 -48.44 0.66 -8.56
N LEU A 188 -48.64 1.75 -7.83
CA LEU A 188 -47.69 2.31 -6.87
C LEU A 188 -47.87 1.63 -5.49
N GLY A 189 -46.75 1.32 -4.83
CA GLY A 189 -46.76 0.86 -3.45
C GLY A 189 -47.14 1.98 -2.47
N LEU A 190 -47.76 1.62 -1.35
CA LEU A 190 -48.15 2.58 -0.34
C LEU A 190 -47.14 2.62 0.81
N VAL A 191 -46.56 3.78 1.08
CA VAL A 191 -45.76 4.05 2.28
C VAL A 191 -46.54 5.00 3.17
N VAL A 192 -46.81 4.59 4.41
CA VAL A 192 -47.72 5.34 5.30
C VAL A 192 -46.90 6.18 6.28
N ARG A 193 -47.18 7.48 6.36
CA ARG A 193 -46.53 8.42 7.30
C ARG A 193 -47.46 8.76 8.45
N VAL A 194 -47.06 8.38 9.66
CA VAL A 194 -47.85 8.61 10.90
C VAL A 194 -47.24 9.76 11.71
N PHE A 195 -48.09 10.64 12.26
CA PHE A 195 -47.67 11.72 13.15
C PHE A 195 -47.67 11.26 14.61
N ASN A 196 -46.69 11.76 15.36
CA ASN A 196 -46.67 11.58 16.81
C ASN A 196 -47.45 12.71 17.49
N TYR A 197 -48.03 12.45 18.66
CA TYR A 197 -48.77 13.46 19.41
C TYR A 197 -48.54 13.35 20.92
N PRO A 198 -48.57 14.48 21.65
CA PRO A 198 -48.35 14.49 23.09
C PRO A 198 -49.54 13.87 23.84
N GLY A 199 -49.27 13.05 24.86
CA GLY A 199 -50.31 12.45 25.71
C GLY A 199 -50.98 11.20 25.12
N LEU A 200 -50.32 10.52 24.18
CA LEU A 200 -50.83 9.32 23.52
C LEU A 200 -50.95 8.12 24.50
N THR A 201 -52.19 7.68 24.76
CA THR A 201 -52.48 6.48 25.57
C THR A 201 -52.43 5.20 24.74
N ALA A 202 -52.08 4.06 25.34
CA ALA A 202 -51.99 2.77 24.64
C ALA A 202 -53.30 2.36 23.91
N ALA A 203 -54.47 2.75 24.43
CA ALA A 203 -55.77 2.47 23.81
C ALA A 203 -56.03 3.36 22.57
N ALA A 204 -55.64 4.63 22.61
CA ALA A 204 -55.75 5.51 21.46
C ALA A 204 -54.76 5.11 20.35
N ALA A 205 -53.54 4.69 20.72
CA ALA A 205 -52.57 4.14 19.78
C ALA A 205 -53.10 2.89 19.08
N ALA A 206 -53.72 1.97 19.82
CA ALA A 206 -54.31 0.77 19.25
C ALA A 206 -55.35 1.11 18.17
N ARG A 207 -56.19 2.12 18.40
CA ARG A 207 -57.20 2.57 17.43
C ARG A 207 -56.56 3.19 16.19
N ILE A 208 -55.49 3.98 16.35
CA ILE A 208 -54.75 4.56 15.23
C ILE A 208 -54.07 3.46 14.42
N ILE A 209 -53.36 2.53 15.06
CA ILE A 209 -52.72 1.39 14.39
C ILE A 209 -53.77 0.51 13.69
N ASN A 210 -54.95 0.34 14.28
CA ASN A 210 -56.05 -0.39 13.66
C ASN A 210 -56.65 0.32 12.45
N SER A 211 -56.54 1.65 12.37
CA SER A 211 -56.99 2.45 11.22
C SER A 211 -56.02 2.42 10.02
N ILE A 212 -54.79 1.96 10.23
CA ILE A 212 -53.82 1.76 9.14
C ILE A 212 -54.27 0.55 8.30
N PRO A 213 -54.18 0.61 6.95
CA PRO A 213 -54.48 -0.52 6.08
C PRO A 213 -53.71 -1.79 6.43
N SER A 214 -54.17 -2.93 5.90
CA SER A 214 -53.57 -4.23 6.22
C SER A 214 -52.07 -4.25 5.85
N PRO A 215 -51.21 -4.93 6.64
CA PRO A 215 -49.77 -5.00 6.38
C PRO A 215 -49.41 -5.51 4.97
N ALA A 216 -50.28 -6.29 4.33
CA ALA A 216 -50.07 -6.77 2.97
C ALA A 216 -50.17 -5.65 1.91
N SER A 217 -50.99 -4.62 2.17
CA SER A 217 -51.21 -3.48 1.27
C SER A 217 -50.21 -2.33 1.48
N VAL A 218 -49.43 -2.36 2.56
CA VAL A 218 -48.50 -1.29 2.95
C VAL A 218 -47.07 -1.77 2.80
N SER A 219 -46.27 -1.05 2.01
CA SER A 219 -44.85 -1.37 1.80
C SER A 219 -44.00 -1.07 3.04
N ALA A 220 -44.20 0.10 3.65
CA ALA A 220 -43.57 0.47 4.92
C ALA A 220 -44.33 1.59 5.66
N LEU A 221 -44.04 1.71 6.95
CA LEU A 221 -44.48 2.78 7.83
C LEU A 221 -43.30 3.70 8.16
N LEU A 222 -43.48 5.00 7.95
CA LEU A 222 -42.54 6.05 8.31
C LEU A 222 -43.16 6.95 9.37
N PHE A 223 -42.31 7.52 10.23
CA PHE A 223 -42.75 8.52 11.19
C PHE A 223 -42.49 9.92 10.62
N ALA A 224 -43.50 10.78 10.66
CA ALA A 224 -43.44 12.10 10.04
C ALA A 224 -42.54 13.09 10.81
N GLU A 225 -42.36 12.88 12.11
CA GLU A 225 -41.60 13.76 13.01
C GLU A 225 -40.21 13.21 13.36
N GLU A 226 -39.43 14.02 14.09
CA GLU A 226 -38.17 13.63 14.72
C GLU A 226 -38.37 12.66 15.90
N GLU A 227 -39.62 12.37 16.27
CA GLU A 227 -39.94 11.45 17.35
C GLU A 227 -40.78 10.27 16.84
N MET A 228 -40.48 9.08 17.36
CA MET A 228 -41.28 7.88 17.10
C MET A 228 -42.63 7.95 17.83
N LEU A 229 -43.65 7.30 17.28
CA LEU A 229 -44.97 7.23 17.90
C LEU A 229 -44.88 6.63 19.31
N GLY A 230 -45.41 7.33 20.32
CA GLY A 230 -45.47 6.84 21.69
C GLY A 230 -44.31 7.26 22.60
N VAL A 231 -43.33 8.03 22.11
CA VAL A 231 -42.25 8.58 22.95
C VAL A 231 -42.77 9.57 23.99
N ARG A 232 -43.76 10.38 23.61
CA ARG A 232 -44.46 11.34 24.50
C ARG A 232 -45.65 10.70 25.25
N GLY A 233 -45.67 9.37 25.36
CA GLY A 233 -46.75 8.57 25.93
C GLY A 233 -46.26 7.17 26.33
N ASP A 234 -47.07 6.13 26.09
CA ASP A 234 -46.75 4.76 26.50
C ASP A 234 -45.98 3.96 25.43
N LEU A 235 -44.66 4.05 25.42
CA LEU A 235 -43.82 3.45 24.37
C LEU A 235 -43.86 1.91 24.31
N LYS A 236 -43.78 1.21 25.46
CA LYS A 236 -43.67 -0.27 25.48
C LYS A 236 -44.94 -1.00 24.95
N PRO A 237 -46.16 -0.66 25.41
CA PRO A 237 -47.38 -1.29 24.90
C PRO A 237 -47.61 -1.04 23.40
N ILE A 238 -47.23 0.15 22.91
CA ILE A 238 -47.33 0.51 21.50
C ILE A 238 -46.39 -0.37 20.65
N ILE A 239 -45.18 -0.61 21.12
CA ILE A 239 -44.24 -1.51 20.43
C ILE A 239 -44.77 -2.95 20.37
N GLU A 240 -45.44 -3.43 21.42
CA GLU A 240 -46.09 -4.76 21.39
C GLU A 240 -47.24 -4.84 20.37
N GLN A 241 -48.01 -3.76 20.21
CA GLN A 241 -49.06 -3.69 19.19
C GLN A 241 -48.48 -3.77 17.77
N PHE A 242 -47.36 -3.07 17.51
CA PHE A 242 -46.61 -3.20 16.26
C PHE A 242 -45.93 -4.57 16.10
N ARG A 243 -45.64 -5.29 17.18
CA ARG A 243 -45.14 -6.67 17.09
C ARG A 243 -46.23 -7.63 16.58
N ASN A 244 -47.47 -7.43 17.02
CA ASN A 244 -48.61 -8.27 16.62
C ASN A 244 -49.07 -8.03 15.19
N ARG A 245 -48.92 -6.79 14.68
CA ARG A 245 -49.17 -6.45 13.27
C ARG A 245 -47.83 -6.22 12.58
N SER A 246 -47.34 -7.22 11.85
CA SER A 246 -46.03 -7.29 11.17
C SER A 246 -45.77 -6.21 10.11
N TYR A 247 -45.89 -4.92 10.43
CA TYR A 247 -45.60 -3.80 9.55
C TYR A 247 -44.10 -3.54 9.46
N ARG A 248 -43.61 -3.32 8.24
CA ARG A 248 -42.24 -2.87 7.98
C ARG A 248 -42.07 -1.40 8.35
N ILE A 249 -41.21 -1.08 9.30
CA ILE A 249 -40.90 0.28 9.77
C ILE A 249 -39.67 0.81 9.03
N GLY A 250 -39.77 1.99 8.43
CA GLY A 250 -38.66 2.65 7.78
C GLY A 250 -37.83 3.49 8.75
N TRP A 251 -36.52 3.25 8.76
CA TRP A 251 -35.53 3.99 9.52
C TRP A 251 -34.80 4.97 8.63
N VAL A 252 -35.00 6.27 8.86
CA VAL A 252 -34.39 7.35 8.07
C VAL A 252 -32.94 7.59 8.50
N GLU A 253 -32.00 7.47 7.55
CA GLU A 253 -30.57 7.67 7.82
C GLU A 253 -30.22 9.15 8.04
N PHE A 254 -29.29 9.41 9.00
CA PHE A 254 -28.80 10.72 9.42
C PHE A 254 -29.77 11.61 10.20
N ASN A 255 -30.99 11.15 10.44
CA ASN A 255 -31.91 11.80 11.36
C ASN A 255 -31.86 11.08 12.72
N LEU A 256 -31.57 11.82 13.79
CA LEU A 256 -31.67 11.29 15.16
C LEU A 256 -33.15 11.28 15.53
N GLN A 257 -33.81 10.13 15.35
CA GLN A 257 -35.19 9.97 15.77
C GLN A 257 -35.25 9.49 17.22
N ASP A 258 -35.86 10.30 18.08
CA ASP A 258 -36.01 9.94 19.50
C ASP A 258 -36.94 8.72 19.64
N GLY A 259 -36.54 7.77 20.49
CA GLY A 259 -37.27 6.53 20.76
C GLY A 259 -36.97 5.35 19.83
N ILE A 260 -36.15 5.54 18.78
CA ILE A 260 -35.88 4.47 17.80
C ILE A 260 -35.15 3.26 18.39
N GLU A 261 -34.23 3.46 19.33
CA GLU A 261 -33.52 2.35 19.99
C GLU A 261 -34.46 1.40 20.74
N SER A 262 -35.53 1.93 21.32
CA SER A 262 -36.53 1.15 22.03
C SER A 262 -37.38 0.33 21.06
N TYR A 263 -37.76 0.90 19.92
CA TYR A 263 -38.43 0.19 18.83
C TYR A 263 -37.55 -0.93 18.25
N LEU A 264 -36.26 -0.66 18.02
CA LEU A 264 -35.31 -1.65 17.52
C LEU A 264 -35.16 -2.84 18.48
N LYS A 265 -35.06 -2.58 19.79
CA LYS A 265 -34.99 -3.65 20.82
C LYS A 265 -36.29 -4.44 20.92
N GLY A 266 -37.45 -3.77 20.87
CA GLY A 266 -38.75 -4.42 21.02
C GLY A 266 -39.19 -5.22 19.78
N LEU A 267 -38.75 -4.85 18.57
CA LEU A 267 -39.12 -5.53 17.32
C LEU A 267 -38.00 -6.42 16.74
N ALA A 268 -36.94 -6.67 17.52
CA ALA A 268 -35.79 -7.47 17.11
C ALA A 268 -36.14 -8.90 16.64
N ALA A 269 -37.24 -9.48 17.15
CA ALA A 269 -37.67 -10.83 16.82
C ALA A 269 -38.34 -10.94 15.44
N THR A 270 -39.18 -9.97 15.06
CA THR A 270 -39.93 -9.96 13.80
C THR A 270 -39.18 -9.27 12.66
N ARG A 271 -38.11 -8.52 12.97
CA ARG A 271 -37.19 -7.86 12.03
C ARG A 271 -37.86 -7.01 10.93
N PRO A 272 -38.89 -6.20 11.20
CA PRO A 272 -39.63 -5.57 10.13
C PRO A 272 -39.04 -4.17 9.87
N PHE A 273 -37.75 -4.04 9.51
CA PHE A 273 -37.12 -2.72 9.34
C PHE A 273 -36.51 -2.52 7.96
N VAL A 274 -36.74 -1.36 7.36
CA VAL A 274 -36.11 -0.93 6.10
C VAL A 274 -35.30 0.33 6.31
N ARG A 275 -34.09 0.38 5.76
CA ARG A 275 -33.30 1.60 5.78
C ARG A 275 -33.72 2.53 4.66
N VAL A 276 -33.97 3.78 5.02
CA VAL A 276 -34.46 4.84 4.15
C VAL A 276 -33.40 5.91 4.02
N HIS A 277 -33.03 6.26 2.78
CA HIS A 277 -32.23 7.45 2.53
C HIS A 277 -33.16 8.61 2.16
N SER A 278 -32.99 9.74 2.83
CA SER A 278 -33.70 10.98 2.51
C SER A 278 -32.69 12.11 2.35
N ILE A 279 -32.98 13.04 1.44
CA ILE A 279 -32.31 14.34 1.36
C ILE A 279 -33.27 15.34 2.01
N THR A 280 -32.77 16.14 2.96
CA THR A 280 -33.64 17.09 3.66
C THR A 280 -34.08 18.21 2.72
N ARG A 281 -35.25 18.82 2.97
CA ARG A 281 -35.75 19.95 2.17
C ARG A 281 -34.71 21.06 2.03
N LYS A 282 -34.09 21.47 3.15
CA LYS A 282 -33.03 22.48 3.19
C LYS A 282 -31.84 22.14 2.27
N GLU A 283 -31.46 20.86 2.18
CA GLU A 283 -30.37 20.43 1.30
C GLU A 283 -30.76 20.47 -0.18
N VAL A 284 -31.97 20.03 -0.52
CA VAL A 284 -32.50 20.06 -1.90
C VAL A 284 -32.54 21.49 -2.42
N ASP A 285 -33.04 22.43 -1.61
CA ASP A 285 -33.24 23.81 -2.04
C ASP A 285 -31.93 24.62 -2.11
N GLN A 286 -30.94 24.36 -1.23
CA GLN A 286 -29.75 25.24 -1.09
C GLN A 286 -28.44 24.69 -1.68
N VAL A 287 -28.30 23.37 -1.84
CA VAL A 287 -26.98 22.73 -2.07
C VAL A 287 -26.96 21.79 -3.27
N TYR A 288 -28.10 21.16 -3.56
CA TYR A 288 -28.19 20.07 -4.52
C TYR A 288 -28.83 20.50 -5.83
N ASN A 289 -28.16 20.16 -6.93
CA ASN A 289 -28.77 20.15 -8.26
C ASN A 289 -29.15 18.71 -8.65
N VAL A 290 -29.96 18.56 -9.72
CA VAL A 290 -30.42 17.25 -10.23
C VAL A 290 -29.26 16.26 -10.35
N ARG A 291 -28.13 16.65 -10.96
CA ARG A 291 -26.96 15.77 -11.14
C ARG A 291 -26.34 15.31 -9.80
N ARG A 292 -26.15 16.23 -8.84
CA ARG A 292 -25.62 15.90 -7.50
C ARG A 292 -26.59 15.03 -6.72
N SER A 293 -27.90 15.24 -6.87
CA SER A 293 -28.95 14.43 -6.24
C SER A 293 -28.95 13.00 -6.80
N VAL A 294 -28.97 12.84 -8.14
CA VAL A 294 -28.87 11.53 -8.81
C VAL A 294 -27.62 10.78 -8.36
N ALA A 295 -26.46 11.43 -8.36
CA ALA A 295 -25.21 10.82 -7.88
C ALA A 295 -25.28 10.40 -6.40
N ARG A 296 -25.95 11.19 -5.54
CA ARG A 296 -26.17 10.85 -4.12
C ARG A 296 -27.11 9.65 -3.97
N TRP A 297 -28.17 9.55 -4.78
CA TRP A 297 -29.08 8.40 -4.77
C TRP A 297 -28.38 7.12 -5.19
N VAL A 298 -27.68 7.14 -6.33
CA VAL A 298 -26.89 6.00 -6.81
C VAL A 298 -25.87 5.58 -5.75
N ARG A 299 -25.15 6.53 -5.14
CA ARG A 299 -24.21 6.24 -4.05
C ARG A 299 -24.89 5.67 -2.81
N ALA A 300 -26.10 6.12 -2.47
CA ALA A 300 -26.86 5.57 -1.36
C ALA A 300 -27.19 4.08 -1.57
N VAL A 301 -27.59 3.71 -2.77
CA VAL A 301 -27.87 2.31 -3.13
C VAL A 301 -26.57 1.50 -3.22
N LYS A 302 -25.61 1.95 -4.03
CA LYS A 302 -24.35 1.24 -4.31
C LYS A 302 -23.46 1.07 -3.08
N ASP A 303 -23.19 2.15 -2.34
CA ASP A 303 -22.27 2.10 -1.21
C ASP A 303 -22.97 1.68 0.08
N ARG A 304 -24.21 2.12 0.32
CA ARG A 304 -24.88 1.91 1.61
C ARG A 304 -25.96 0.84 1.57
N SER A 305 -26.17 0.21 0.42
CA SER A 305 -27.16 -0.84 0.20
C SER A 305 -28.56 -0.41 0.67
N MET A 306 -28.90 0.87 0.42
CA MET A 306 -30.20 1.47 0.72
C MET A 306 -31.27 0.86 -0.17
N LYS A 307 -32.40 0.49 0.45
CA LYS A 307 -33.54 -0.08 -0.28
C LYS A 307 -34.63 0.90 -0.59
N MET A 308 -34.81 1.89 0.28
CA MET A 308 -35.86 2.88 0.14
C MET A 308 -35.23 4.25 -0.05
N LEU A 309 -35.54 4.89 -1.16
CA LEU A 309 -35.09 6.24 -1.49
C LEU A 309 -36.29 7.18 -1.35
N TYR A 310 -36.29 8.00 -0.31
CA TYR A 310 -37.32 9.00 -0.06
C TYR A 310 -36.99 10.27 -0.84
N MET A 311 -37.58 10.39 -2.02
CA MET A 311 -37.33 11.47 -2.97
C MET A 311 -38.29 12.63 -2.72
N ARG A 312 -37.70 13.81 -2.50
CA ARG A 312 -38.40 15.09 -2.46
C ARG A 312 -38.34 15.76 -3.83
N CYS A 313 -39.37 16.52 -4.16
CA CYS A 313 -39.51 17.27 -5.41
C CYS A 313 -38.79 18.62 -5.33
N PHE A 314 -38.30 19.09 -6.47
CA PHE A 314 -37.76 20.44 -6.65
C PHE A 314 -38.89 21.42 -6.96
N PHE A 315 -38.97 22.52 -6.21
CA PHE A 315 -39.92 23.62 -6.43
C PHE A 315 -39.23 24.89 -6.96
N GLN A 316 -37.91 24.97 -6.83
CA GLN A 316 -37.08 26.08 -7.29
C GLN A 316 -35.71 25.53 -7.72
N ASP A 317 -35.09 26.11 -8.76
CA ASP A 317 -33.69 25.88 -9.12
C ASP A 317 -32.99 27.24 -9.15
N ASP A 318 -31.99 27.44 -8.27
CA ASP A 318 -31.25 28.70 -8.10
C ASP A 318 -30.61 29.21 -9.41
N LYS A 319 -30.46 28.36 -10.44
CA LYS A 319 -29.76 28.71 -11.68
C LYS A 319 -30.67 28.83 -12.91
N ARG A 320 -31.90 28.31 -12.88
CA ARG A 320 -32.80 28.30 -14.04
C ARG A 320 -34.26 28.38 -13.59
N PHE A 321 -35.02 29.29 -14.20
CA PHE A 321 -36.47 29.27 -14.08
C PHE A 321 -37.01 27.99 -14.73
N VAL A 322 -37.80 27.21 -13.99
CA VAL A 322 -38.38 25.95 -14.47
C VAL A 322 -39.76 26.26 -15.03
N GLU A 323 -39.95 26.11 -16.35
CA GLU A 323 -41.23 26.40 -17.02
C GLU A 323 -42.34 25.41 -16.69
N ASN A 324 -42.00 24.15 -16.41
CA ASN A 324 -42.97 23.12 -16.02
C ASN A 324 -42.38 22.24 -14.90
N LEU A 325 -42.87 22.44 -13.68
CA LEU A 325 -42.35 21.78 -12.49
C LEU A 325 -42.63 20.27 -12.48
N VAL A 326 -43.79 19.84 -13.00
CA VAL A 326 -44.15 18.41 -13.07
C VAL A 326 -43.20 17.66 -13.99
N LYS A 327 -43.01 18.14 -15.22
CA LYS A 327 -42.12 17.49 -16.21
C LYS A 327 -40.67 17.47 -15.74
N PHE A 328 -40.20 18.53 -15.08
CA PHE A 328 -38.86 18.59 -14.49
C PHE A 328 -38.65 17.52 -13.42
N ASN A 329 -39.61 17.37 -12.50
CA ASN A 329 -39.54 16.35 -11.45
C ASN A 329 -39.69 14.92 -12.00
N LEU A 330 -40.53 14.70 -13.03
CA LEU A 330 -40.62 13.42 -13.71
C LEU A 330 -39.30 13.04 -14.39
N ASP A 331 -38.63 13.98 -15.06
CA ASP A 331 -37.31 13.74 -15.66
C ASP A 331 -36.24 13.46 -14.60
N TYR A 332 -36.27 14.15 -13.46
CA TYR A 332 -35.38 13.86 -12.32
C TYR A 332 -35.55 12.42 -11.79
N ILE A 333 -36.80 11.95 -11.65
CA ILE A 333 -37.08 10.56 -11.23
C ILE A 333 -36.60 9.59 -12.30
N ASN A 334 -36.86 9.85 -13.58
CA ASN A 334 -36.44 9.01 -14.71
C ASN A 334 -34.90 8.95 -14.86
N GLN A 335 -34.20 10.07 -14.70
CA GLN A 335 -32.74 10.12 -14.67
C GLN A 335 -32.18 9.28 -13.51
N THR A 336 -32.82 9.35 -12.34
CA THR A 336 -32.45 8.51 -11.18
C THR A 336 -32.68 7.03 -11.48
N ALA A 337 -33.83 6.68 -12.06
CA ALA A 337 -34.19 5.33 -12.48
C ALA A 337 -33.18 4.73 -13.46
N ARG A 338 -32.86 5.46 -14.54
CA ARG A 338 -31.88 5.05 -15.56
C ARG A 338 -30.47 4.91 -14.99
N ALA A 339 -30.06 5.82 -14.11
CA ALA A 339 -28.75 5.75 -13.47
C ALA A 339 -28.62 4.54 -12.53
N LEU A 340 -29.70 4.14 -11.86
CA LEU A 340 -29.74 2.92 -11.05
C LEU A 340 -29.69 1.65 -11.92
N ASP A 341 -30.44 1.63 -13.02
CA ASP A 341 -30.47 0.50 -13.96
C ASP A 341 -29.11 0.29 -14.66
N ALA A 342 -28.43 1.39 -15.03
CA ALA A 342 -27.07 1.36 -15.58
C ALA A 342 -26.04 0.72 -14.62
N GLU A 343 -26.27 0.81 -13.31
CA GLU A 343 -25.43 0.19 -12.27
C GLU A 343 -25.92 -1.22 -11.85
N GLY A 344 -26.97 -1.75 -12.52
CA GLY A 344 -27.51 -3.09 -12.30
C GLY A 344 -28.60 -3.20 -11.23
N TYR A 345 -29.13 -2.08 -10.74
CA TYR A 345 -30.25 -2.05 -9.77
C TYR A 345 -31.58 -1.81 -10.46
N LYS A 346 -32.61 -2.58 -10.10
CA LYS A 346 -33.95 -2.47 -10.68
C LYS A 346 -34.91 -1.80 -9.73
N ILE A 347 -35.77 -0.93 -10.25
CA ILE A 347 -36.87 -0.35 -9.46
C ILE A 347 -37.93 -1.43 -9.22
N ALA A 348 -38.44 -1.50 -7.98
CA ALA A 348 -39.46 -2.46 -7.60
C ALA A 348 -40.80 -2.15 -8.30
N GLY A 349 -41.26 -3.09 -9.12
CA GLY A 349 -42.56 -3.03 -9.78
C GLY A 349 -43.67 -3.55 -8.87
N ASN A 350 -43.48 -4.72 -8.28
CA ASN A 350 -44.57 -5.44 -7.60
C ASN A 350 -44.32 -5.57 -6.09
N GLU A 351 -45.35 -5.94 -5.33
CA GLU A 351 -45.28 -6.09 -3.86
C GLU A 351 -44.17 -7.06 -3.43
N ALA A 352 -44.07 -8.21 -4.09
CA ALA A 352 -43.02 -9.20 -3.82
C ALA A 352 -41.59 -8.63 -4.02
N GLN A 353 -41.41 -7.73 -4.99
CA GLN A 353 -40.12 -7.08 -5.24
C GLN A 353 -39.80 -6.01 -4.20
N ARG A 354 -40.81 -5.26 -3.72
CA ARG A 354 -40.67 -4.28 -2.64
C ARG A 354 -40.28 -4.94 -1.30
N LEU A 355 -40.85 -6.11 -1.05
CA LEU A 355 -40.62 -6.91 0.16
C LEU A 355 -39.41 -7.86 0.03
N HIS A 356 -38.75 -7.93 -1.13
CA HIS A 356 -37.64 -8.85 -1.36
C HIS A 356 -36.42 -8.50 -0.47
N GLU A 357 -36.11 -9.35 0.51
CA GLU A 357 -35.04 -9.14 1.50
C GLU A 357 -34.11 -10.36 1.65
N PRO A 358 -33.24 -10.61 0.65
CA PRO A 358 -32.41 -11.83 0.61
C PRO A 358 -31.37 -11.90 1.73
N ARG A 359 -31.08 -10.78 2.42
CA ARG A 359 -30.18 -10.76 3.58
C ARG A 359 -30.67 -11.63 4.74
N HIS A 360 -31.96 -11.99 4.78
CA HIS A 360 -32.46 -12.99 5.72
C HIS A 360 -31.85 -14.38 5.52
N MET A 361 -31.36 -14.70 4.31
CA MET A 361 -30.70 -15.97 4.00
C MET A 361 -29.40 -16.19 4.76
N VAL A 362 -28.72 -15.12 5.21
CA VAL A 362 -27.47 -15.25 5.98
C VAL A 362 -27.71 -15.92 7.34
N GLY A 363 -28.93 -15.84 7.90
CA GLY A 363 -29.30 -16.53 9.14
C GLY A 363 -28.54 -16.03 10.38
N ARG A 364 -28.93 -16.56 11.55
CA ARG A 364 -28.21 -16.34 12.84
C ARG A 364 -27.01 -17.29 12.93
N MET A 365 -25.91 -16.83 13.53
CA MET A 365 -24.75 -17.69 13.73
C MET A 365 -24.99 -18.70 14.85
N SER A 366 -24.41 -19.88 14.69
CA SER A 366 -24.30 -20.85 15.76
C SER A 366 -23.30 -20.37 16.82
N PRO A 367 -23.53 -20.63 18.12
CA PRO A 367 -22.56 -20.34 19.18
C PRO A 367 -21.13 -20.84 18.89
N PHE A 368 -21.01 -21.98 18.21
CA PHE A 368 -19.72 -22.56 17.82
C PHE A 368 -19.00 -21.75 16.73
N GLU A 369 -19.75 -21.15 15.79
CA GLU A 369 -19.17 -20.29 14.75
C GLU A 369 -18.61 -19.00 15.37
N VAL A 370 -19.38 -18.39 16.28
CA VAL A 370 -18.97 -17.18 17.02
C VAL A 370 -17.70 -17.45 17.84
N LEU A 371 -17.65 -18.59 18.54
CA LEU A 371 -16.48 -18.99 19.32
C LEU A 371 -15.25 -19.25 18.43
N ALA A 372 -15.41 -19.96 17.31
CA ALA A 372 -14.30 -20.28 16.39
C ALA A 372 -13.68 -19.02 15.76
N ILE A 373 -14.51 -18.10 15.27
CA ILE A 373 -14.02 -16.83 14.72
C ILE A 373 -13.43 -15.96 15.85
N GLY A 374 -14.10 -15.87 17.00
CA GLY A 374 -13.63 -15.11 18.17
C GLY A 374 -12.25 -15.59 18.65
N LEU A 375 -12.02 -16.89 18.70
CA LEU A 375 -10.73 -17.50 19.02
C LEU A 375 -9.66 -17.12 18.01
N SER A 376 -9.97 -17.15 16.71
CA SER A 376 -9.00 -16.78 15.66
C SER A 376 -8.60 -15.30 15.73
N LEU A 377 -9.53 -14.43 16.15
CA LEU A 377 -9.24 -13.02 16.41
C LEU A 377 -8.36 -12.83 17.66
N MET A 378 -8.62 -13.57 18.76
CA MET A 378 -7.80 -13.54 19.98
C MET A 378 -6.39 -14.10 19.76
N LEU A 379 -6.26 -15.18 18.98
CA LEU A 379 -4.96 -15.73 18.60
C LEU A 379 -4.13 -14.72 17.80
N GLY A 380 -4.76 -13.80 17.07
CA GLY A 380 -4.10 -12.64 16.48
C GLY A 380 -3.31 -11.82 17.50
N VAL A 381 -3.85 -11.58 18.69
CA VAL A 381 -3.15 -10.83 19.76
C VAL A 381 -1.89 -11.59 20.20
N LEU A 382 -1.97 -12.91 20.34
CA LEU A 382 -0.81 -13.74 20.68
C LEU A 382 0.27 -13.68 19.60
N ILE A 383 -0.11 -13.75 18.33
CA ILE A 383 0.81 -13.61 17.19
C ILE A 383 1.47 -12.22 17.21
N LEU A 384 0.70 -11.16 17.48
CA LEU A 384 1.23 -9.81 17.59
C LEU A 384 2.27 -9.71 18.72
N LEU A 385 1.97 -10.22 19.91
CA LEU A 385 2.89 -10.16 21.05
C LEU A 385 4.20 -10.92 20.78
N ARG A 386 4.10 -12.12 20.18
CA ARG A 386 5.25 -12.94 19.81
C ARG A 386 6.10 -12.28 18.74
N THR A 387 5.48 -11.65 17.74
CA THR A 387 6.19 -10.97 16.65
C THR A 387 6.76 -9.61 17.04
N SER A 388 6.32 -9.02 18.15
CA SER A 388 6.69 -7.65 18.53
C SER A 388 7.71 -7.58 19.67
N PHE A 389 7.32 -8.05 20.86
CA PHE A 389 8.05 -7.82 22.12
C PHE A 389 8.57 -9.10 22.78
N PHE A 390 7.88 -10.23 22.60
CA PHE A 390 8.11 -11.45 23.36
C PHE A 390 8.40 -12.65 22.45
N ASP A 391 9.61 -12.67 21.86
CA ASP A 391 10.02 -13.76 20.94
C ASP A 391 10.06 -15.15 21.62
N LYS A 392 10.11 -15.20 22.96
CA LYS A 392 10.17 -16.43 23.79
C LYS A 392 8.79 -16.98 24.22
N LEU A 393 7.68 -16.54 23.62
CA LEU A 393 6.37 -17.11 23.96
C LEU A 393 6.28 -18.57 23.51
N ASN A 394 6.10 -19.48 24.47
CA ASN A 394 5.96 -20.93 24.23
C ASN A 394 4.53 -21.33 23.85
N GLU A 395 4.36 -22.57 23.39
CA GLU A 395 3.09 -23.18 22.98
C GLU A 395 2.02 -23.19 24.08
N ARG A 396 2.41 -23.15 25.37
CA ARG A 396 1.48 -23.05 26.51
C ARG A 396 0.55 -21.84 26.41
N TRP A 397 1.03 -20.73 25.85
CA TRP A 397 0.23 -19.51 25.70
C TRP A 397 -0.90 -19.64 24.68
N CYS A 398 -0.80 -20.59 23.73
CA CYS A 398 -1.91 -20.92 22.84
C CYS A 398 -3.09 -21.51 23.65
N PHE A 399 -2.81 -22.42 24.59
CA PHE A 399 -3.82 -22.99 25.48
C PHE A 399 -4.40 -21.97 26.46
N VAL A 400 -3.56 -21.07 27.00
CA VAL A 400 -4.04 -19.96 27.84
C VAL A 400 -4.97 -19.03 27.07
N THR A 401 -4.63 -18.70 25.82
CA THR A 401 -5.48 -17.85 24.97
C THR A 401 -6.80 -18.56 24.64
N PHE A 402 -6.75 -19.87 24.37
CA PHE A 402 -7.94 -20.69 24.15
C PHE A 402 -8.86 -20.71 25.39
N ALA A 403 -8.32 -21.04 26.55
CA ALA A 403 -9.05 -21.08 27.81
C ALA A 403 -9.62 -19.70 28.18
N GLY A 404 -8.84 -18.63 27.99
CA GLY A 404 -9.28 -17.25 28.23
C GLY A 404 -10.40 -16.81 27.28
N THR A 405 -10.33 -17.19 26.01
CA THR A 405 -11.40 -16.91 25.03
C THR A 405 -12.68 -17.66 25.40
N LEU A 406 -12.57 -18.92 25.79
CA LEU A 406 -13.71 -19.74 26.23
C LEU A 406 -14.35 -19.17 27.50
N ALA A 407 -13.54 -18.78 28.49
CA ALA A 407 -14.02 -18.15 29.72
C ALA A 407 -14.74 -16.82 29.42
N ALA A 408 -14.18 -15.99 28.52
CA ALA A 408 -14.81 -14.74 28.08
C ALA A 408 -16.14 -15.00 27.35
N PHE A 409 -16.22 -16.05 26.53
CA PHE A 409 -17.44 -16.43 25.81
C PHE A 409 -18.57 -16.86 26.78
N ILE A 410 -18.23 -17.55 27.87
CA ILE A 410 -19.20 -18.00 28.88
C ILE A 410 -19.62 -16.83 29.80
N ALA A 411 -18.68 -15.98 30.20
CA ALA A 411 -18.93 -14.94 31.20
C ALA A 411 -19.57 -13.66 30.63
N LEU A 412 -19.30 -13.31 29.36
CA LEU A 412 -19.76 -12.06 28.76
C LEU A 412 -21.04 -12.25 27.94
N PRO A 413 -21.98 -11.29 27.98
CA PRO A 413 -23.05 -11.20 27.00
C PRO A 413 -22.49 -11.14 25.57
N ALA A 414 -23.15 -11.80 24.62
CA ALA A 414 -22.68 -11.95 23.23
C ALA A 414 -22.23 -10.62 22.58
N ARG A 415 -22.97 -9.53 22.79
CA ARG A 415 -22.63 -8.17 22.31
C ARG A 415 -21.25 -7.67 22.77
N TYR A 416 -20.86 -7.96 24.00
CA TYR A 416 -19.57 -7.53 24.56
C TYR A 416 -18.45 -8.45 24.10
N PHE A 417 -18.71 -9.74 23.96
CA PHE A 417 -17.77 -10.70 23.37
C PHE A 417 -17.44 -10.34 21.91
N LEU A 418 -18.45 -10.03 21.10
CA LEU A 418 -18.29 -9.58 19.70
C LEU A 418 -17.46 -8.29 19.62
N ALA A 419 -17.77 -7.30 20.47
CA ALA A 419 -17.02 -6.05 20.52
C ALA A 419 -15.55 -6.25 20.94
N LEU A 420 -15.30 -7.08 21.97
CA LEU A 420 -13.96 -7.38 22.45
C LEU A 420 -13.13 -8.10 21.38
N THR A 421 -13.69 -9.15 20.79
CA THR A 421 -13.01 -9.96 19.79
C THR A 421 -12.74 -9.20 18.50
N GLY A 422 -13.72 -8.42 18.04
CA GLY A 422 -13.59 -7.52 16.91
C GLY A 422 -12.50 -6.44 17.14
N LEU A 423 -12.46 -5.82 18.32
CA LEU A 423 -11.44 -4.81 18.66
C LEU A 423 -10.03 -5.41 18.66
N ALA A 424 -9.83 -6.53 19.35
CA ALA A 424 -8.51 -7.14 19.41
C ALA A 424 -8.08 -7.70 18.05
N GLY A 425 -9.03 -8.18 17.25
CA GLY A 425 -8.81 -8.50 15.83
C GLY A 425 -8.31 -7.31 15.02
N ALA A 426 -9.04 -6.20 15.07
CA ALA A 426 -8.71 -4.99 14.31
C ALA A 426 -7.32 -4.45 14.68
N VAL A 427 -6.98 -4.49 15.98
CA VAL A 427 -5.67 -4.04 16.47
C VAL A 427 -4.56 -5.02 16.09
N SER A 428 -4.75 -6.31 16.34
CA SER A 428 -3.70 -7.31 16.12
C SER A 428 -3.32 -7.47 14.65
N TYR A 429 -4.30 -7.75 13.79
CA TYR A 429 -4.05 -8.04 12.38
C TYR A 429 -3.55 -6.82 11.60
N SER A 430 -3.95 -5.60 11.98
CA SER A 430 -3.39 -4.37 11.39
C SER A 430 -1.93 -4.13 11.80
N CYS A 431 -1.53 -4.50 13.02
CA CYS A 431 -0.15 -4.33 13.49
C CYS A 431 0.79 -5.45 13.00
N ILE A 432 0.31 -6.70 12.95
CA ILE A 432 1.12 -7.86 12.55
C ILE A 432 1.73 -7.63 11.17
N GLY A 433 0.94 -7.17 10.20
CA GLY A 433 1.43 -6.96 8.84
C GLY A 433 2.58 -5.97 8.77
N VAL A 434 2.44 -4.83 9.44
CA VAL A 434 3.44 -3.75 9.48
C VAL A 434 4.72 -4.20 10.19
N ILE A 435 4.60 -4.84 11.35
CA ILE A 435 5.75 -5.30 12.14
C ILE A 435 6.47 -6.45 11.44
N TRP A 436 5.73 -7.37 10.82
CA TRP A 436 6.31 -8.49 10.07
C TRP A 436 7.06 -8.01 8.82
N ALA A 437 6.52 -7.03 8.10
CA ALA A 437 7.19 -6.38 6.97
C ALA A 437 8.51 -5.71 7.41
N MET A 438 8.49 -4.94 8.51
CA MET A 438 9.68 -4.28 9.06
C MET A 438 10.74 -5.26 9.56
N ARG A 439 10.35 -6.35 10.26
CA ARG A 439 11.30 -7.39 10.70
C ARG A 439 11.93 -8.13 9.52
N GLY A 440 11.18 -8.31 8.43
CA GLY A 440 11.68 -8.94 7.21
C GLY A 440 12.84 -8.20 6.53
N LEU A 441 13.08 -6.94 6.89
CA LEU A 441 14.17 -6.11 6.37
C LEU A 441 15.52 -6.32 7.10
N ARG A 442 15.56 -7.02 8.25
CA ARG A 442 16.75 -7.09 9.14
C ARG A 442 17.98 -7.81 8.58
N ASN A 443 17.91 -8.47 7.43
CA ASN A 443 19.07 -9.08 6.74
C ASN A 443 19.39 -8.29 5.46
N PRO A 444 20.30 -7.28 5.53
CA PRO A 444 20.54 -6.33 4.44
C PRO A 444 21.58 -6.78 3.41
N GLU A 445 22.23 -7.93 3.55
CA GLU A 445 23.48 -8.22 2.82
C GLU A 445 23.32 -8.40 1.29
N ASP A 446 22.11 -8.54 0.74
CA ASP A 446 21.91 -8.79 -0.72
C ASP A 446 20.59 -8.21 -1.31
N CYS A 447 20.01 -7.19 -0.67
CA CYS A 447 18.62 -6.81 -0.91
C CYS A 447 18.48 -5.48 -1.66
N SER A 448 18.33 -5.53 -3.00
CA SER A 448 17.94 -4.36 -3.80
C SER A 448 16.49 -3.94 -3.52
N PHE A 449 16.18 -2.63 -3.64
CA PHE A 449 14.84 -2.07 -3.41
C PHE A 449 13.73 -2.86 -4.13
N TRP A 450 13.94 -3.17 -5.41
CA TRP A 450 12.99 -3.88 -6.26
C TRP A 450 12.76 -5.34 -5.85
N ARG A 451 13.78 -6.00 -5.26
CA ARG A 451 13.65 -7.38 -4.78
C ARG A 451 12.86 -7.44 -3.48
N VAL A 452 12.99 -6.42 -2.63
CA VAL A 452 12.32 -6.35 -1.32
C VAL A 452 10.87 -5.91 -1.44
N LEU A 453 10.56 -5.00 -2.36
CA LEU A 453 9.27 -4.33 -2.47
C LEU A 453 8.06 -5.30 -2.51
N PRO A 454 8.01 -6.33 -3.38
CA PRO A 454 6.84 -7.22 -3.45
C PRO A 454 6.61 -7.99 -2.14
N GLY A 455 7.69 -8.51 -1.55
CA GLY A 455 7.64 -9.25 -0.29
C GLY A 455 7.24 -8.36 0.90
N PHE A 456 7.67 -7.10 0.91
CA PHE A 456 7.31 -6.13 1.94
C PHE A 456 5.82 -5.78 1.89
N VAL A 457 5.31 -5.43 0.71
CA VAL A 457 3.90 -5.08 0.49
C VAL A 457 2.98 -6.26 0.80
N LEU A 458 3.33 -7.47 0.35
CA LEU A 458 2.53 -8.67 0.60
C LEU A 458 2.41 -8.98 2.10
N LYS A 459 3.52 -8.94 2.83
CA LYS A 459 3.55 -9.15 4.29
C LYS A 459 2.70 -8.13 5.04
N MET A 460 2.61 -6.90 4.52
CA MET A 460 1.82 -5.84 5.12
C MET A 460 0.31 -6.03 4.90
N VAL A 461 -0.10 -6.36 3.68
CA VAL A 461 -1.51 -6.36 3.28
C VAL A 461 -2.24 -7.66 3.67
N VAL A 462 -1.59 -8.81 3.55
CA VAL A 462 -2.24 -10.12 3.76
C VAL A 462 -2.84 -10.26 5.17
N PRO A 463 -2.11 -9.95 6.27
CA PRO A 463 -2.68 -10.03 7.61
C PRO A 463 -3.87 -9.07 7.80
N SER A 464 -3.79 -7.85 7.26
CA SER A 464 -4.88 -6.86 7.34
C SER A 464 -6.15 -7.35 6.64
N ILE A 465 -6.04 -7.94 5.44
CA ILE A 465 -7.19 -8.51 4.72
C ILE A 465 -7.77 -9.69 5.48
N LEU A 466 -6.93 -10.61 5.98
CA LEU A 466 -7.39 -11.77 6.77
C LEU A 466 -8.12 -11.33 8.04
N GLY A 467 -7.56 -10.37 8.79
CA GLY A 467 -8.21 -9.79 9.96
C GLY A 467 -9.52 -9.11 9.62
N GLY A 468 -9.56 -8.33 8.54
CA GLY A 468 -10.78 -7.68 8.06
C GLY A 468 -11.86 -8.67 7.63
N LEU A 469 -11.50 -9.78 6.98
CA LEU A 469 -12.44 -10.85 6.63
C LEU A 469 -12.96 -11.58 7.88
N LEU A 470 -12.12 -11.85 8.88
CA LEU A 470 -12.55 -12.43 10.16
C LEU A 470 -13.55 -11.50 10.87
N ILE A 471 -13.29 -10.19 10.90
CA ILE A 471 -14.19 -9.21 11.50
C ILE A 471 -15.49 -9.09 10.68
N ALA A 472 -15.41 -9.07 9.35
CA ALA A 472 -16.59 -9.05 8.49
C ALA A 472 -17.42 -10.34 8.61
N GLY A 473 -16.75 -11.47 8.86
CA GLY A 473 -17.35 -12.78 9.07
C GLY A 473 -18.13 -12.85 10.37
N ILE A 474 -17.55 -12.40 11.50
CA ILE A 474 -18.23 -12.43 12.82
C ILE A 474 -19.38 -11.41 12.91
N HIS A 475 -19.35 -10.35 12.10
CA HIS A 475 -20.41 -9.34 11.99
C HIS A 475 -21.29 -9.53 10.75
N SER A 476 -21.41 -10.75 10.22
CA SER A 476 -22.24 -11.00 9.03
C SER A 476 -23.75 -11.04 9.33
N GLU A 477 -24.16 -10.92 10.60
CA GLU A 477 -25.58 -10.93 10.98
C GLU A 477 -26.32 -9.67 10.51
N ILE A 478 -27.62 -9.83 10.30
CA ILE A 478 -28.51 -8.80 9.76
C ILE A 478 -28.45 -7.50 10.58
N GLU A 479 -28.28 -7.60 11.89
CA GLU A 479 -28.20 -6.46 12.81
C GLU A 479 -27.03 -5.53 12.49
N TYR A 480 -25.89 -6.09 12.06
CA TYR A 480 -24.72 -5.34 11.65
C TYR A 480 -24.81 -4.89 10.19
N LEU A 481 -25.34 -5.73 9.29
CA LEU A 481 -25.54 -5.38 7.87
C LEU A 481 -26.54 -4.23 7.69
N LEU A 482 -27.59 -4.17 8.52
CA LEU A 482 -28.58 -3.10 8.55
C LEU A 482 -28.18 -1.96 9.50
N ARG A 483 -26.96 -1.96 10.06
CA ARG A 483 -26.43 -0.89 10.94
C ARG A 483 -27.25 -0.68 12.23
N PHE A 484 -28.06 -1.66 12.66
CA PHE A 484 -28.75 -1.59 13.95
C PHE A 484 -27.77 -1.63 15.12
N GLU A 485 -26.71 -2.42 15.00
CA GLU A 485 -25.55 -2.34 15.87
C GLU A 485 -24.32 -1.87 15.08
N GLN A 486 -23.55 -0.94 15.66
CA GLN A 486 -22.29 -0.44 15.10
C GLN A 486 -21.11 -1.04 15.87
N PHE A 487 -19.98 -1.17 15.17
CA PHE A 487 -18.72 -1.61 15.77
C PHE A 487 -18.32 -0.71 16.94
N ARG A 488 -18.42 -1.24 18.17
CA ARG A 488 -18.06 -0.51 19.39
C ARG A 488 -16.54 -0.46 19.53
N GLY A 489 -16.00 0.72 19.84
CA GLY A 489 -14.57 0.91 20.02
C GLY A 489 -13.80 1.26 18.73
N ILE A 490 -14.48 1.74 17.68
CA ILE A 490 -13.82 2.13 16.42
C ILE A 490 -12.69 3.17 16.64
N LYS A 491 -12.87 4.12 17.57
CA LYS A 491 -11.82 5.09 17.94
C LYS A 491 -10.58 4.41 18.56
N LEU A 492 -10.78 3.41 19.41
CA LEU A 492 -9.68 2.63 19.98
C LEU A 492 -8.99 1.78 18.91
N ALA A 493 -9.75 1.18 18.00
CA ALA A 493 -9.22 0.46 16.85
C ALA A 493 -8.40 1.38 15.92
N PHE A 494 -8.69 2.68 15.92
CA PHE A 494 -7.90 3.68 15.20
C PHE A 494 -6.61 4.09 15.92
N MET A 495 -6.65 4.25 17.25
CA MET A 495 -5.54 4.80 18.03
C MET A 495 -4.52 3.75 18.49
N LEU A 496 -5.00 2.60 19.00
CA LEU A 496 -4.13 1.58 19.59
C LEU A 496 -3.08 1.04 18.61
N PRO A 497 -3.39 0.77 17.32
CA PRO A 497 -2.38 0.28 16.40
C PRO A 497 -1.27 1.31 16.12
N LEU A 498 -1.62 2.59 16.02
CA LEU A 498 -0.67 3.68 15.82
C LEU A 498 0.28 3.80 17.01
N LEU A 499 -0.25 3.74 18.23
CA LEU A 499 0.55 3.77 19.45
C LEU A 499 1.45 2.53 19.55
N PHE A 500 0.90 1.34 19.32
CA PHE A 500 1.64 0.08 19.43
C PHE A 500 2.80 0.02 18.44
N THR A 501 2.55 0.32 17.17
CA THR A 501 3.60 0.35 16.13
C THR A 501 4.58 1.49 16.34
N GLY A 502 4.14 2.66 16.79
CA GLY A 502 5.01 3.78 17.14
C GLY A 502 5.98 3.43 18.26
N VAL A 503 5.49 2.87 19.37
CA VAL A 503 6.32 2.40 20.50
C VAL A 503 7.30 1.32 20.05
N TRP A 504 6.84 0.35 19.24
CA TRP A 504 7.69 -0.70 18.71
C TRP A 504 8.80 -0.17 17.78
N ALA A 505 8.46 0.77 16.88
CA ALA A 505 9.39 1.37 15.94
C ALA A 505 10.41 2.27 16.66
N LEU A 506 9.97 3.03 17.68
CA LEU A 506 10.87 3.82 18.54
C LEU A 506 11.83 2.93 19.34
N LYS A 507 11.39 1.76 19.83
CA LYS A 507 12.27 0.80 20.51
C LYS A 507 13.27 0.15 19.55
N THR A 508 12.86 -0.10 18.31
CA THR A 508 13.66 -0.87 17.33
C THR A 508 14.65 -0.01 16.55
N TYR A 509 14.21 1.17 16.09
CA TYR A 509 15.01 2.08 15.26
C TYR A 509 15.46 3.32 16.02
N GLY A 510 14.72 3.71 17.06
CA GLY A 510 15.17 4.73 18.00
C GLY A 510 16.12 4.16 19.05
N ARG A 511 17.10 4.96 19.48
CA ARG A 511 17.99 4.58 20.59
C ARG A 511 17.27 4.81 21.92
N ASN A 512 16.38 3.90 22.34
CA ASN A 512 15.58 3.96 23.60
C ASN A 512 14.60 5.16 23.75
N ILE A 513 13.38 4.87 24.22
CA ILE A 513 12.29 5.84 24.43
C ILE A 513 12.69 6.97 25.42
N PHE A 514 13.43 6.64 26.48
CA PHE A 514 13.82 7.59 27.52
C PHE A 514 15.05 8.43 27.17
N SER A 515 15.86 8.04 26.18
CA SER A 515 17.02 8.86 25.79
C SER A 515 16.62 10.10 25.00
N LEU A 516 15.41 10.11 24.42
CA LEU A 516 14.85 11.26 23.69
C LEU A 516 14.57 12.45 24.62
N LEU A 517 14.24 12.21 25.89
CA LEU A 517 14.05 13.26 26.90
C LEU A 517 15.37 13.90 27.35
N HIS A 518 16.49 13.18 27.25
CA HIS A 518 17.79 13.61 27.75
C HIS A 518 18.71 14.19 26.67
N ARG A 519 18.21 14.37 25.43
CA ARG A 519 18.96 15.02 24.36
C ARG A 519 18.62 16.50 24.27
N PRO A 520 19.59 17.36 23.92
CA PRO A 520 19.26 18.71 23.49
C PRO A 520 18.29 18.63 22.32
N VAL A 521 17.26 19.45 22.42
CA VAL A 521 16.12 19.47 21.49
C VAL A 521 16.64 19.82 20.09
N ASN A 522 16.74 18.82 19.20
CA ASN A 522 17.07 19.04 17.80
C ASN A 522 15.83 19.66 17.12
N PRO A 523 15.95 20.83 16.44
CA PRO A 523 14.84 21.46 15.73
C PRO A 523 14.11 20.51 14.78
N ILE A 524 14.85 19.61 14.14
CA ILE A 524 14.30 18.58 13.25
C ILE A 524 13.45 17.57 14.03
N GLY A 525 13.89 17.19 15.23
CA GLY A 525 13.15 16.28 16.10
C GLY A 525 11.83 16.89 16.60
N VAL A 526 11.83 18.18 16.95
CA VAL A 526 10.61 18.91 17.32
C VAL A 526 9.67 18.99 16.14
N PHE A 527 10.16 19.43 14.97
CA PHE A 527 9.36 19.52 13.76
C PHE A 527 8.70 18.18 13.41
N MET A 528 9.45 17.08 13.49
CA MET A 528 8.94 15.73 13.26
C MET A 528 7.84 15.33 14.26
N LEU A 529 8.00 15.70 15.53
CA LEU A 529 7.02 15.43 16.58
C LEU A 529 5.76 16.31 16.41
N SER A 530 5.93 17.56 15.98
CA SER A 530 4.84 18.48 15.61
C SER A 530 4.04 17.97 14.42
N VAL A 531 4.72 17.49 13.36
CA VAL A 531 4.09 16.88 12.18
C VAL A 531 3.34 15.62 12.55
N LEU A 532 3.92 14.76 13.39
CA LEU A 532 3.26 13.55 13.90
C LEU A 532 2.02 13.90 14.73
N ALA A 533 2.13 14.85 15.65
CA ALA A 533 1.02 15.28 16.51
C ALA A 533 -0.10 15.93 15.68
N ALA A 534 0.24 16.86 14.78
CA ALA A 534 -0.72 17.51 13.89
C ALA A 534 -1.39 16.51 12.94
N GLY A 535 -0.62 15.60 12.35
CA GLY A 535 -1.14 14.54 11.48
C GLY A 535 -2.08 13.59 12.22
N THR A 536 -1.73 13.19 13.44
CA THR A 536 -2.58 12.33 14.29
C THR A 536 -3.84 13.07 14.75
N LEU A 537 -3.73 14.35 15.12
CA LEU A 537 -4.87 15.18 15.51
C LEU A 537 -5.84 15.41 14.35
N LEU A 538 -5.34 15.80 13.18
CA LEU A 538 -6.13 15.94 11.96
C LEU A 538 -6.80 14.63 11.57
N TYR A 539 -6.08 13.51 11.72
CA TYR A 539 -6.61 12.18 11.48
C TYR A 539 -7.79 11.85 12.40
N LEU A 540 -7.68 12.17 13.70
CA LEU A 540 -8.73 11.95 14.70
C LEU A 540 -9.94 12.85 14.46
N LEU A 541 -9.72 14.13 14.17
CA LEU A 541 -10.78 15.10 13.90
C LEU A 541 -11.55 14.78 12.60
N ARG A 542 -10.88 14.16 11.62
CA ARG A 542 -11.51 13.65 10.39
C ARG A 542 -12.04 12.21 10.51
N SER A 543 -11.71 11.45 11.57
CA SER A 543 -12.17 10.07 11.75
C SER A 543 -13.35 10.00 12.72
N GLY A 544 -14.56 9.80 12.20
CA GLY A 544 -15.77 9.62 13.00
C GLY A 544 -17.04 9.69 12.17
N ASN A 545 -18.19 9.40 12.80
CA ASN A 545 -19.50 9.51 12.17
C ASN A 545 -20.00 10.96 12.01
N ALA A 546 -19.40 11.92 12.74
CA ALA A 546 -19.66 13.35 12.60
C ALA A 546 -18.31 14.03 12.32
N THR A 547 -18.05 14.37 11.05
CA THR A 547 -16.85 15.11 10.67
C THR A 547 -17.05 16.59 10.98
N PHE A 548 -16.28 17.12 11.92
CA PHE A 548 -16.31 18.54 12.29
C PHE A 548 -15.75 19.46 11.20
N LEU A 549 -14.94 18.91 10.27
CA LEU A 549 -14.36 19.63 9.15
C LEU A 549 -15.08 19.26 7.85
N LYS A 550 -15.69 20.25 7.17
CA LYS A 550 -16.25 20.08 5.83
C LYS A 550 -15.12 19.82 4.82
N PRO A 551 -15.31 18.92 3.83
CA PRO A 551 -14.38 18.76 2.70
C PRO A 551 -14.24 20.07 1.91
N SER A 552 -13.07 20.31 1.31
CA SER A 552 -12.90 21.42 0.37
C SER A 552 -13.53 21.09 -0.99
N GLU A 553 -13.86 22.11 -1.78
CA GLU A 553 -14.42 21.90 -3.13
C GLU A 553 -13.48 21.10 -4.04
N PHE A 554 -12.17 21.28 -3.90
CA PHE A 554 -11.16 20.50 -4.61
C PHE A 554 -11.17 19.02 -4.20
N GLU A 555 -11.35 18.73 -2.90
CA GLU A 555 -11.48 17.36 -2.39
C GLU A 555 -12.71 16.68 -2.98
N ASP A 556 -13.84 17.38 -3.10
CA ASP A 556 -15.08 16.86 -3.70
C ASP A 556 -14.97 16.67 -5.22
N MET A 557 -14.28 17.56 -5.94
CA MET A 557 -13.99 17.39 -7.36
C MET A 557 -13.10 16.16 -7.60
N PHE A 558 -11.99 16.04 -6.86
CA PHE A 558 -11.07 14.92 -6.97
C PHE A 558 -11.74 13.60 -6.58
N ARG A 559 -12.60 13.63 -5.56
CA ARG A 559 -13.46 12.52 -5.17
C ARG A 559 -14.38 12.08 -6.31
N THR A 560 -15.03 13.02 -6.99
CA THR A 560 -15.94 12.73 -8.11
C THR A 560 -15.16 12.15 -9.29
N PHE A 561 -13.98 12.68 -9.59
CA PHE A 561 -13.07 12.13 -10.61
C PHE A 561 -12.69 10.67 -10.32
N LEU A 562 -12.29 10.37 -9.08
CA LEU A 562 -11.97 9.00 -8.68
C LEU A 562 -13.18 8.08 -8.75
N GLU A 563 -14.38 8.54 -8.37
CA GLU A 563 -15.62 7.75 -8.45
C GLU A 563 -16.03 7.44 -9.90
N ASN A 564 -15.82 8.38 -10.83
CA ASN A 564 -16.15 8.16 -12.25
C ASN A 564 -15.11 7.28 -12.96
N THR A 565 -13.85 7.33 -12.53
CA THR A 565 -12.76 6.57 -13.15
C THR A 565 -12.63 5.17 -12.56
N LEU A 566 -12.89 5.02 -11.25
CA LEU A 566 -12.76 3.77 -10.51
C LEU A 566 -14.13 3.34 -9.96
N VAL A 567 -14.55 2.12 -10.30
CA VAL A 567 -15.81 1.50 -9.84
C VAL A 567 -16.01 1.63 -8.32
N ALA A 568 -14.91 1.52 -7.55
CA ALA A 568 -14.91 1.73 -6.11
C ALA A 568 -13.78 2.68 -5.69
N ARG A 569 -14.15 3.82 -5.09
CA ARG A 569 -13.22 4.86 -4.65
C ARG A 569 -12.34 4.36 -3.47
N PRO A 570 -11.00 4.39 -3.60
CA PRO A 570 -10.13 4.05 -2.48
C PRO A 570 -10.19 5.11 -1.37
N ARG A 571 -9.76 4.76 -0.16
CA ARG A 571 -9.63 5.74 0.91
C ARG A 571 -8.36 6.57 0.70
N ASN A 572 -8.49 7.89 0.73
CA ASN A 572 -7.36 8.84 0.58
C ASN A 572 -6.17 8.50 1.48
N LYS A 573 -6.44 8.01 2.69
CA LYS A 573 -5.41 7.67 3.68
C LYS A 573 -4.54 6.48 3.29
N GLU A 574 -5.08 5.55 2.51
CA GLU A 574 -4.36 4.35 2.05
C GLU A 574 -3.32 4.73 0.98
N PHE A 575 -3.77 5.38 -0.09
CA PHE A 575 -2.91 5.64 -1.25
C PHE A 575 -2.07 6.92 -1.18
N LEU A 576 -2.48 7.95 -0.42
CA LEU A 576 -1.70 9.20 -0.29
C LEU A 576 -0.68 9.16 0.84
N VAL A 577 -0.95 8.39 1.91
CA VAL A 577 -0.14 8.42 3.14
C VAL A 577 0.43 7.04 3.45
N GLY A 578 -0.43 6.03 3.61
CA GLY A 578 -0.04 4.70 4.08
C GLY A 578 1.01 3.99 3.21
N TYR A 579 0.63 3.65 1.97
CA TYR A 579 1.54 2.94 1.05
C TYR A 579 2.74 3.79 0.60
N PRO A 580 2.61 5.10 0.34
CA PRO A 580 3.79 5.93 0.07
C PRO A 580 4.78 5.96 1.23
N ALA A 581 4.32 6.05 2.48
CA ALA A 581 5.19 5.98 3.66
C ALA A 581 5.91 4.63 3.77
N ALA A 582 5.27 3.52 3.38
CA ALA A 582 5.90 2.21 3.33
C ALA A 582 7.05 2.14 2.32
N LEU A 583 6.90 2.72 1.13
CA LEU A 583 7.95 2.76 0.11
C LEU A 583 9.12 3.67 0.53
N LEU A 584 8.80 4.84 1.11
CA LEU A 584 9.81 5.73 1.69
C LEU A 584 10.54 5.07 2.87
N PHE A 585 9.85 4.25 3.67
CA PHE A 585 10.48 3.49 4.75
C PHE A 585 11.56 2.55 4.21
N ILE A 586 11.28 1.78 3.16
CA ILE A 586 12.27 0.91 2.51
C ILE A 586 13.44 1.75 1.97
N PHE A 587 13.14 2.85 1.30
CA PHE A 587 14.15 3.75 0.71
C PHE A 587 15.13 4.34 1.74
N PHE A 588 14.63 4.79 2.89
CA PHE A 588 15.49 5.32 3.97
C PHE A 588 16.16 4.22 4.79
N TYR A 589 15.50 3.06 4.95
CA TYR A 589 16.05 1.91 5.66
C TYR A 589 17.28 1.34 4.94
N LEU A 590 17.20 1.12 3.62
CA LEU A 590 18.33 0.64 2.81
C LEU A 590 19.53 1.58 2.85
N ARG A 591 19.31 2.87 3.12
CA ARG A 591 20.35 3.89 3.26
C ARG A 591 20.77 4.19 4.70
N ARG A 592 20.37 3.34 5.65
CA ARG A 592 20.74 3.45 7.07
C ARG A 592 20.34 4.77 7.75
N ASN A 593 19.40 5.54 7.17
CA ASN A 593 18.86 6.75 7.81
C ASN A 593 17.72 6.37 8.74
N VAL A 594 18.05 6.16 10.02
CA VAL A 594 17.11 5.67 11.03
C VAL A 594 16.19 6.76 11.63
N THR A 595 16.50 8.04 11.42
CA THR A 595 15.80 9.16 12.09
C THR A 595 14.34 9.27 11.68
N LEU A 596 14.04 9.07 10.39
CA LEU A 596 12.67 9.20 9.85
C LEU A 596 11.85 7.91 9.98
N LEU A 597 12.48 6.76 10.25
CA LEU A 597 11.83 5.45 10.23
C LEU A 597 10.66 5.33 11.22
N PRO A 598 10.75 5.79 12.49
CA PRO A 598 9.62 5.69 13.41
C PRO A 598 8.40 6.49 12.94
N LEU A 599 8.61 7.67 12.34
CA LEU A 599 7.51 8.48 11.80
C LEU A 599 6.84 7.78 10.62
N LEU A 600 7.65 7.29 9.67
CA LEU A 600 7.16 6.57 8.50
C LEU A 600 6.41 5.28 8.89
N ALA A 601 6.83 4.60 9.95
CA ALA A 601 6.13 3.43 10.48
C ALA A 601 4.70 3.77 10.97
N VAL A 602 4.53 4.92 11.64
CA VAL A 602 3.19 5.36 12.09
C VAL A 602 2.30 5.74 10.91
N PHE A 603 2.82 6.47 9.92
CA PHE A 603 2.05 6.80 8.71
C PHE A 603 1.70 5.56 7.89
N MET A 604 2.61 4.60 7.77
CA MET A 604 2.34 3.30 7.18
C MET A 604 1.21 2.57 7.93
N GLN A 605 1.21 2.61 9.27
CA GLN A 605 0.14 2.02 10.08
C GLN A 605 -1.21 2.69 9.84
N MET A 606 -1.26 4.02 9.62
CA MET A 606 -2.52 4.71 9.28
C MET A 606 -3.20 4.12 8.05
N GLY A 607 -2.42 3.70 7.04
CA GLY A 607 -2.92 3.02 5.86
C GLY A 607 -3.54 1.66 6.18
N GLN A 608 -2.86 0.83 6.96
CA GLN A 608 -3.35 -0.51 7.31
C GLN A 608 -4.60 -0.48 8.18
N VAL A 609 -4.67 0.46 9.12
CA VAL A 609 -5.88 0.65 9.93
C VAL A 609 -7.05 1.10 9.05
N SER A 610 -6.81 1.97 8.06
CA SER A 610 -7.85 2.34 7.08
C SER A 610 -8.33 1.14 6.26
N ALA A 611 -7.42 0.28 5.80
CA ALA A 611 -7.76 -0.91 5.03
C ALA A 611 -8.64 -1.90 5.82
N VAL A 612 -8.28 -2.18 7.08
CA VAL A 612 -9.10 -3.02 7.98
C VAL A 612 -10.45 -2.36 8.24
N ASN A 613 -10.46 -1.04 8.51
CA ASN A 613 -11.70 -0.32 8.76
C ASN A 613 -12.64 -0.28 7.53
N SER A 614 -12.09 -0.27 6.32
CA SER A 614 -12.89 -0.39 5.08
C SER A 614 -13.69 -1.70 5.06
N LEU A 615 -13.17 -2.78 5.63
CA LEU A 615 -13.86 -4.07 5.78
C LEU A 615 -14.80 -4.11 7.01
N CYS A 616 -14.60 -3.24 8.00
CA CYS A 616 -15.51 -3.06 9.14
C CYS A 616 -16.77 -2.23 8.81
N HIS A 617 -16.87 -1.68 7.61
CA HIS A 617 -18.11 -1.07 7.13
C HIS A 617 -19.08 -2.16 6.63
N PHE A 618 -19.82 -2.78 7.56
CA PHE A 618 -20.65 -3.95 7.26
C PHE A 618 -21.83 -3.71 6.30
N HIS A 619 -22.23 -2.44 6.09
CA HIS A 619 -23.33 -2.09 5.19
C HIS A 619 -22.91 -1.92 3.71
N THR A 620 -21.62 -1.70 3.46
CA THR A 620 -21.05 -1.70 2.10
C THR A 620 -20.85 -3.14 1.65
N SER A 621 -21.19 -3.45 0.40
CA SER A 621 -21.00 -4.81 -0.14
C SER A 621 -19.55 -5.25 -0.02
N LEU A 622 -19.32 -6.53 0.27
CA LEU A 622 -17.98 -7.06 0.49
C LEU A 622 -17.08 -6.89 -0.75
N ASP A 623 -17.61 -7.15 -1.94
CA ASP A 623 -16.90 -7.04 -3.22
C ASP A 623 -16.38 -5.60 -3.45
N LEU A 624 -17.23 -4.58 -3.22
CA LEU A 624 -16.81 -3.19 -3.30
C LEU A 624 -15.74 -2.85 -2.26
N SER A 625 -15.86 -3.32 -1.02
CA SER A 625 -14.85 -3.04 0.01
C SER A 625 -13.49 -3.65 -0.31
N LEU A 626 -13.45 -4.87 -0.85
CA LEU A 626 -12.22 -5.50 -1.33
C LEU A 626 -11.62 -4.72 -2.51
N LEU A 627 -12.47 -4.29 -3.46
CA LEU A 627 -12.03 -3.47 -4.60
C LEU A 627 -11.47 -2.12 -4.17
N ARG A 628 -12.03 -1.49 -3.12
CA ARG A 628 -11.48 -0.24 -2.54
C ARG A 628 -10.08 -0.43 -1.98
N VAL A 629 -9.85 -1.52 -1.24
CA VAL A 629 -8.53 -1.85 -0.68
C VAL A 629 -7.53 -2.16 -1.79
N PHE A 630 -7.95 -2.90 -2.82
CA PHE A 630 -7.12 -3.16 -4.01
C PHE A 630 -6.76 -1.86 -4.74
N ASN A 631 -7.74 -0.98 -4.97
CA ASN A 631 -7.51 0.32 -5.59
C ASN A 631 -6.59 1.21 -4.75
N GLY A 632 -6.73 1.16 -3.42
CA GLY A 632 -5.85 1.88 -2.50
C GLY A 632 -4.40 1.38 -2.59
N LEU A 633 -4.22 0.07 -2.76
CA LEU A 633 -2.92 -0.57 -2.86
C LEU A 633 -2.15 -0.16 -4.11
N TRP A 634 -2.70 -0.38 -5.32
CA TRP A 634 -1.92 -0.15 -6.55
C TRP A 634 -1.66 1.34 -6.79
N LEU A 635 -2.65 2.21 -6.53
CA LEU A 635 -2.45 3.66 -6.57
C LEU A 635 -1.44 4.12 -5.53
N GLY A 636 -1.48 3.53 -4.33
CA GLY A 636 -0.56 3.85 -3.25
C GLY A 636 0.88 3.45 -3.56
N VAL A 637 1.09 2.32 -4.21
CA VAL A 637 2.40 1.90 -4.71
C VAL A 637 2.88 2.85 -5.81
N LEU A 638 2.02 3.24 -6.76
CA LEU A 638 2.37 4.17 -7.83
C LEU A 638 2.79 5.54 -7.26
N VAL A 639 1.98 6.13 -6.39
CA VAL A 639 2.29 7.41 -5.71
C VAL A 639 3.56 7.28 -4.86
N GLY A 640 3.74 6.15 -4.17
CA GLY A 640 4.94 5.88 -3.39
C GLY A 640 6.21 5.78 -4.25
N LEU A 641 6.14 5.19 -5.45
CA LEU A 641 7.27 5.12 -6.38
C LEU A 641 7.65 6.51 -6.87
N VAL A 642 6.67 7.35 -7.21
CA VAL A 642 6.92 8.77 -7.56
C VAL A 642 7.57 9.51 -6.38
N GLY A 643 7.08 9.28 -5.16
CA GLY A 643 7.67 9.85 -3.94
C GLY A 643 9.11 9.39 -3.70
N VAL A 644 9.43 8.12 -3.96
CA VAL A 644 10.79 7.57 -3.87
C VAL A 644 11.72 8.20 -4.90
N VAL A 645 11.27 8.35 -6.15
CA VAL A 645 12.05 9.00 -7.21
C VAL A 645 12.32 10.46 -6.85
N LEU A 646 11.29 11.20 -6.40
CA LEU A 646 11.44 12.59 -5.99
C LEU A 646 12.38 12.74 -4.79
N ALA A 647 12.25 11.87 -3.78
CA ALA A 647 13.17 11.85 -2.63
C ALA A 647 14.61 11.52 -3.04
N GLY A 648 14.79 10.63 -4.02
CA GLY A 648 16.08 10.35 -4.66
C GLY A 648 16.66 11.59 -5.33
N ILE A 649 15.89 12.26 -6.18
CA ILE A 649 16.31 13.46 -6.90
C ILE A 649 16.68 14.59 -5.92
N ILE A 650 15.81 14.91 -4.96
CA ILE A 650 16.08 15.95 -3.95
C ILE A 650 17.38 15.63 -3.20
N ARG A 651 17.59 14.37 -2.80
CA ARG A 651 18.80 13.97 -2.11
C ARG A 651 20.04 14.10 -2.98
N LEU A 652 19.98 13.72 -4.26
CA LEU A 652 21.09 13.90 -5.19
C LEU A 652 21.45 15.38 -5.35
N PHE A 653 20.45 16.27 -5.43
CA PHE A 653 20.67 17.72 -5.44
C PHE A 653 21.31 18.23 -4.14
N LEU A 654 20.86 17.74 -2.98
CA LEU A 654 21.44 18.11 -1.69
C LEU A 654 22.90 17.64 -1.58
N LEU A 655 23.21 16.42 -2.02
CA LEU A 655 24.57 15.86 -1.97
C LEU A 655 25.53 16.51 -2.98
N ALA A 656 25.03 16.93 -4.15
CA ALA A 656 25.85 17.63 -5.14
C ALA A 656 26.40 18.97 -4.61
N GLY A 657 25.75 19.59 -3.63
CA GLY A 657 26.19 20.83 -3.00
C GLY A 657 26.99 20.67 -1.69
N THR A 658 27.26 19.44 -1.24
CA THR A 658 28.02 19.20 0.01
C THR A 658 29.52 19.06 -0.23
N ASP A 659 30.33 19.44 0.77
CA ASP A 659 31.77 19.19 0.75
C ASP A 659 32.10 17.71 0.58
N LYS A 660 33.14 17.43 -0.20
CA LYS A 660 33.60 16.08 -0.46
C LYS A 660 34.10 15.42 0.83
N GLN A 661 33.73 14.16 1.01
CA GLN A 661 34.24 13.36 2.13
C GLN A 661 35.57 12.72 1.74
N LYS A 662 36.46 12.49 2.72
CA LYS A 662 37.72 11.73 2.56
C LYS A 662 37.47 10.26 2.25
N ARG A 663 36.91 10.02 1.07
CA ARG A 663 36.43 8.74 0.57
C ARG A 663 36.91 8.56 -0.85
N LEU A 664 37.46 7.38 -1.09
CA LEU A 664 37.96 6.93 -2.37
C LEU A 664 36.99 5.91 -2.99
N LEU A 665 36.57 6.12 -4.23
CA LEU A 665 35.76 5.15 -4.96
C LEU A 665 36.64 4.37 -5.95
N LEU A 666 36.81 3.07 -5.71
CA LEU A 666 37.54 2.15 -6.59
C LEU A 666 36.62 1.56 -7.64
N VAL A 667 36.99 1.75 -8.90
CA VAL A 667 36.24 1.28 -10.07
C VAL A 667 37.16 0.42 -10.94
N GLY A 668 36.71 -0.78 -11.28
CA GLY A 668 37.43 -1.74 -12.10
C GLY A 668 36.71 -3.07 -12.13
N TYR A 669 37.13 -4.04 -12.93
CA TYR A 669 36.43 -5.33 -13.16
C TYR A 669 36.54 -6.29 -11.96
N PHE A 670 36.00 -5.89 -10.81
CA PHE A 670 36.13 -6.60 -9.53
C PHE A 670 34.86 -7.41 -9.18
N GLY A 671 35.07 -8.55 -8.54
CA GLY A 671 34.05 -9.50 -8.11
C GLY A 671 33.65 -10.55 -9.15
N TYR A 672 34.37 -10.66 -10.26
CA TYR A 672 34.09 -11.66 -11.29
C TYR A 672 34.99 -12.90 -11.18
N GLY A 673 35.86 -12.97 -10.17
CA GLY A 673 36.72 -14.13 -9.90
C GLY A 673 38.00 -14.18 -10.73
N ASN A 674 38.36 -13.10 -11.44
CA ASN A 674 39.66 -13.00 -12.12
C ASN A 674 40.73 -12.59 -11.11
N LEU A 675 41.57 -13.53 -10.67
CA LEU A 675 42.56 -13.28 -9.60
C LEU A 675 43.48 -12.10 -9.90
N GLY A 676 43.78 -11.84 -11.18
CA GLY A 676 44.59 -10.68 -11.57
C GLY A 676 43.94 -9.36 -11.16
N ASP A 677 42.69 -9.14 -11.56
CA ASP A 677 41.96 -7.91 -11.22
C ASP A 677 41.65 -7.83 -9.71
N GLU A 678 41.40 -8.99 -9.07
CA GLU A 678 41.21 -9.04 -7.61
C GLU A 678 42.47 -8.58 -6.86
N LEU A 679 43.65 -9.02 -7.31
CA LEU A 679 44.93 -8.63 -6.71
C LEU A 679 45.19 -7.12 -6.83
N LEU A 680 44.85 -6.50 -7.96
CA LEU A 680 45.04 -5.06 -8.16
C LEU A 680 44.33 -4.21 -7.09
N TRP A 681 43.03 -4.46 -6.82
CA TRP A 681 42.32 -3.67 -5.82
C TRP A 681 42.74 -4.03 -4.39
N GLN A 682 43.08 -5.30 -4.13
CA GLN A 682 43.55 -5.74 -2.81
C GLN A 682 44.88 -5.06 -2.44
N THR A 683 45.87 -5.12 -3.32
CA THR A 683 47.18 -4.47 -3.13
C THR A 683 47.04 -2.95 -3.02
N PHE A 684 46.20 -2.32 -3.87
CA PHE A 684 45.95 -0.89 -3.76
C PHE A 684 45.31 -0.52 -2.42
N THR A 685 44.26 -1.23 -2.03
CA THR A 685 43.47 -0.91 -0.84
C THR A 685 44.28 -1.11 0.43
N SER A 686 45.04 -2.20 0.54
CA SER A 686 45.89 -2.47 1.71
C SER A 686 46.95 -1.39 1.88
N ARG A 687 47.64 -1.02 0.79
CA ARG A 687 48.67 0.01 0.80
C ARG A 687 48.11 1.40 1.09
N PHE A 688 47.02 1.78 0.42
CA PHE A 688 46.40 3.10 0.58
C PHE A 688 45.83 3.31 1.98
N LEU A 689 45.17 2.30 2.56
CA LEU A 689 44.64 2.39 3.93
C LEU A 689 45.75 2.40 4.99
N ALA A 690 46.91 1.80 4.73
CA ALA A 690 48.09 1.87 5.59
C ALA A 690 48.71 3.29 5.59
N ASP A 691 48.76 3.94 4.43
CA ASP A 691 49.36 5.27 4.30
C ASP A 691 48.44 6.41 4.75
N PHE A 692 47.11 6.25 4.59
CA PHE A 692 46.14 7.33 4.80
C PHE A 692 45.07 6.99 5.85
N GLU A 693 45.37 7.19 7.13
CA GLU A 693 44.47 6.84 8.26
C GLU A 693 43.08 7.48 8.19
N LYS A 694 42.97 8.71 7.66
CA LYS A 694 41.72 9.48 7.61
C LYS A 694 40.80 9.08 6.45
N TYR A 695 41.29 8.31 5.50
CA TYR A 695 40.52 7.93 4.31
C TYR A 695 39.76 6.62 4.50
N SER A 696 38.63 6.55 3.81
CA SER A 696 37.83 5.33 3.62
C SER A 696 37.81 4.94 2.16
N VAL A 697 37.79 3.64 1.87
CA VAL A 697 37.79 3.09 0.50
C VAL A 697 36.46 2.39 0.25
N THR A 698 35.86 2.69 -0.90
CA THR A 698 34.61 2.07 -1.36
C THR A 698 34.87 1.35 -2.68
N LEU A 699 34.64 0.04 -2.72
CA LEU A 699 34.91 -0.81 -3.87
C LEU A 699 33.64 -1.08 -4.68
N LEU A 700 33.67 -0.80 -5.97
CA LEU A 700 32.61 -1.20 -6.90
C LEU A 700 32.74 -2.67 -7.29
N HIS A 701 31.85 -3.51 -6.75
CA HIS A 701 31.96 -4.97 -6.82
C HIS A 701 30.73 -5.63 -7.47
N SER A 702 30.88 -6.84 -8.04
CA SER A 702 29.78 -7.59 -8.66
C SER A 702 28.74 -8.13 -7.66
N GLY A 703 29.15 -8.30 -6.40
CA GLY A 703 28.34 -8.86 -5.31
C GLY A 703 28.59 -10.36 -5.00
N ARG A 704 29.37 -11.10 -5.80
CA ARG A 704 29.76 -12.48 -5.47
C ARG A 704 31.02 -12.49 -4.59
N ASN A 705 31.01 -13.19 -3.46
CA ASN A 705 32.16 -13.27 -2.52
C ASN A 705 32.69 -11.89 -2.05
N ALA A 706 31.80 -10.92 -1.78
CA ALA A 706 32.21 -9.61 -1.29
C ALA A 706 32.82 -9.69 0.13
N MET A 707 33.91 -8.96 0.35
CA MET A 707 34.56 -8.89 1.66
C MET A 707 33.65 -8.19 2.69
N ALA A 708 33.75 -8.57 3.96
CA ALA A 708 32.97 -7.96 5.02
C ALA A 708 33.28 -6.45 5.15
N ASN A 709 32.24 -5.63 5.24
CA ASN A 709 32.39 -4.18 5.38
C ASN A 709 33.06 -3.85 6.73
N THR A 710 34.14 -3.09 6.71
CA THR A 710 34.80 -2.54 7.90
C THR A 710 34.54 -1.03 8.00
N PRO A 711 34.85 -0.35 9.11
CA PRO A 711 34.65 1.10 9.22
C PRO A 711 35.38 1.92 8.14
N ARG A 712 36.46 1.37 7.56
CA ARG A 712 37.30 2.04 6.55
C ARG A 712 37.23 1.41 5.15
N PHE A 713 36.52 0.29 5.00
CA PHE A 713 36.33 -0.38 3.72
C PHE A 713 34.88 -0.79 3.53
N SER A 714 34.28 -0.36 2.42
CA SER A 714 32.92 -0.74 2.06
C SER A 714 32.81 -1.21 0.61
N THR A 715 31.81 -2.03 0.32
CA THR A 715 31.53 -2.51 -1.04
C THR A 715 30.19 -1.97 -1.54
N VAL A 716 30.15 -1.56 -2.80
CA VAL A 716 28.93 -1.13 -3.49
C VAL A 716 28.69 -2.04 -4.68
N ASN A 717 27.47 -2.57 -4.74
CA ASN A 717 27.08 -3.44 -5.84
C ASN A 717 26.83 -2.62 -7.11
N ARG A 718 27.41 -3.06 -8.22
CA ARG A 718 27.19 -2.49 -9.57
C ARG A 718 25.72 -2.42 -10.00
N ARG A 719 24.86 -3.25 -9.41
CA ARG A 719 23.41 -3.30 -9.71
C ARG A 719 22.58 -2.26 -8.96
N ASP A 720 23.19 -1.47 -8.08
CA ASP A 720 22.51 -0.39 -7.35
C ASP A 720 22.96 0.99 -7.85
N PRO A 721 22.33 1.52 -8.92
CA PRO A 721 22.78 2.76 -9.57
C PRO A 721 22.59 3.99 -8.68
N LEU A 722 21.60 3.99 -7.79
CA LEU A 722 21.34 5.12 -6.89
C LEU A 722 22.42 5.21 -5.81
N LEU A 723 22.79 4.07 -5.21
CA LEU A 723 23.87 4.04 -4.24
C LEU A 723 25.22 4.41 -4.88
N LEU A 724 25.48 3.88 -6.09
CA LEU A 724 26.68 4.23 -6.86
C LEU A 724 26.76 5.73 -7.16
N LEU A 725 25.65 6.36 -7.57
CA LEU A 725 25.60 7.81 -7.81
C LEU A 725 25.86 8.60 -6.52
N GLU A 726 25.29 8.19 -5.39
CA GLU A 726 25.54 8.86 -4.10
C GLU A 726 27.02 8.78 -3.69
N GLU A 727 27.66 7.62 -3.89
CA GLU A 727 29.10 7.48 -3.64
C GLU A 727 29.94 8.35 -4.59
N ILE A 728 29.57 8.43 -5.87
CA ILE A 728 30.24 9.31 -6.84
C ILE A 728 30.09 10.79 -6.50
N LEU A 729 28.93 11.20 -5.98
CA LEU A 729 28.68 12.58 -5.58
C LEU A 729 29.41 12.96 -4.29
N THR A 730 29.68 12.01 -3.39
CA THR A 730 30.30 12.27 -2.09
C THR A 730 31.80 12.00 -2.03
N CYS A 731 32.33 11.18 -2.95
CA CYS A 731 33.75 10.85 -2.97
C CYS A 731 34.62 12.05 -3.36
N GLU A 732 35.79 12.12 -2.73
CA GLU A 732 36.83 13.10 -3.05
C GLU A 732 37.61 12.69 -4.30
N ALA A 733 37.83 11.38 -4.50
CA ALA A 733 38.47 10.88 -5.70
C ALA A 733 37.89 9.54 -6.16
N LEU A 734 37.85 9.36 -7.47
CA LEU A 734 37.56 8.09 -8.15
C LEU A 734 38.87 7.56 -8.72
N VAL A 735 39.22 6.33 -8.33
CA VAL A 735 40.47 5.69 -8.73
C VAL A 735 40.19 4.41 -9.51
N ILE A 736 40.87 4.26 -10.64
CA ILE A 736 40.96 2.99 -11.37
C ILE A 736 42.36 2.43 -11.11
N PRO A 737 42.50 1.41 -10.23
CA PRO A 737 43.80 0.83 -9.91
C PRO A 737 44.18 -0.22 -10.97
N GLY A 738 45.06 0.17 -11.88
CA GLY A 738 45.62 -0.70 -12.90
C GLY A 738 44.61 -1.32 -13.86
N GLY A 739 45.08 -2.34 -14.59
CA GLY A 739 44.24 -3.20 -15.44
C GLY A 739 44.02 -2.66 -16.86
N GLY A 740 43.28 -3.43 -17.66
CA GLY A 740 42.95 -3.13 -19.06
C GLY A 740 41.46 -2.83 -19.25
N VAL A 741 40.89 -2.00 -18.38
CA VAL A 741 39.45 -1.72 -18.34
C VAL A 741 39.03 -0.71 -19.43
N LEU A 742 39.95 0.19 -19.81
CA LEU A 742 39.76 1.20 -20.85
C LEU A 742 40.12 0.64 -22.24
N GLN A 743 39.27 -0.24 -22.76
CA GLN A 743 39.39 -0.81 -24.11
C GLN A 743 38.00 -1.00 -24.75
N SER A 744 37.95 -1.20 -26.07
CA SER A 744 36.69 -1.52 -26.78
C SER A 744 36.71 -2.80 -27.60
N LYS A 745 37.78 -3.62 -27.49
CA LYS A 745 37.86 -4.95 -28.13
C LYS A 745 36.82 -5.94 -27.61
N THR A 746 36.58 -5.94 -26.29
CA THR A 746 35.63 -6.87 -25.64
C THR A 746 34.18 -6.38 -25.76
N SER A 747 33.93 -5.10 -25.46
CA SER A 747 32.61 -4.48 -25.64
C SER A 747 32.71 -2.96 -25.60
N LEU A 748 32.11 -2.31 -26.60
CA LEU A 748 31.97 -0.85 -26.64
C LEU A 748 31.05 -0.33 -25.52
N GLY A 749 30.06 -1.12 -25.12
CA GLY A 749 29.18 -0.78 -23.99
C GLY A 749 29.92 -0.75 -22.65
N SER A 750 30.93 -1.60 -22.47
CA SER A 750 31.75 -1.57 -21.26
C SER A 750 32.56 -0.27 -21.16
N LEU A 751 33.11 0.21 -22.28
CA LEU A 751 33.83 1.48 -22.33
C LEU A 751 32.91 2.65 -21.99
N ILE A 752 31.71 2.69 -22.59
CA ILE A 752 30.68 3.71 -22.30
C ILE A 752 30.33 3.73 -20.81
N TYR A 753 30.17 2.56 -20.19
CA TYR A 753 29.86 2.46 -18.77
C TYR A 753 30.93 3.11 -17.89
N TYR A 754 32.22 2.77 -18.10
CA TYR A 754 33.30 3.36 -17.29
C TYR A 754 33.49 4.86 -17.57
N LEU A 755 33.33 5.30 -18.82
CA LEU A 755 33.37 6.73 -19.16
C LEU A 755 32.24 7.53 -18.50
N LEU A 756 31.04 6.95 -18.37
CA LEU A 756 29.94 7.57 -17.65
C LEU A 756 30.30 7.79 -16.18
N LEU A 757 30.90 6.78 -15.52
CA LEU A 757 31.33 6.90 -14.12
C LEU A 757 32.41 7.96 -13.95
N LEU A 758 33.41 7.99 -14.83
CA LEU A 758 34.48 9.01 -14.82
C LEU A 758 33.90 10.42 -14.99
N SER A 759 33.01 10.59 -15.97
CA SER A 759 32.39 11.89 -16.25
C SER A 759 31.54 12.38 -15.08
N LEU A 760 30.75 11.49 -14.47
CA LEU A 760 29.91 11.83 -13.31
C LEU A 760 30.76 12.20 -12.09
N ALA A 761 31.87 11.49 -11.85
CA ALA A 761 32.79 11.82 -10.78
C ALA A 761 33.48 13.16 -11.00
N ARG A 762 33.95 13.44 -12.22
CA ARG A 762 34.55 14.73 -12.55
C ARG A 762 33.55 15.88 -12.45
N LEU A 763 32.35 15.72 -12.99
CA LEU A 763 31.29 16.72 -12.91
C LEU A 763 30.81 16.97 -11.48
N SER A 764 30.94 15.98 -10.60
CA SER A 764 30.67 16.15 -9.17
C SER A 764 31.82 16.84 -8.42
N GLY A 765 32.95 17.11 -9.07
CA GLY A 765 34.14 17.71 -8.44
C GLY A 765 35.09 16.71 -7.79
N ALA A 766 34.92 15.39 -8.02
CA ALA A 766 35.89 14.39 -7.57
C ALA A 766 37.13 14.37 -8.47
N ARG A 767 38.30 14.13 -7.87
CA ARG A 767 39.57 13.97 -8.60
C ARG A 767 39.57 12.61 -9.32
N LEU A 768 39.96 12.61 -10.59
CA LEU A 768 40.09 11.39 -11.38
C LEU A 768 41.54 10.90 -11.34
N VAL A 769 41.77 9.69 -10.84
CA VAL A 769 43.10 9.08 -10.73
C VAL A 769 43.13 7.75 -11.47
N LEU A 770 43.93 7.70 -12.53
CA LEU A 770 44.08 6.55 -13.40
C LEU A 770 45.49 5.98 -13.21
N LEU A 771 45.63 5.00 -12.31
CA LEU A 771 46.94 4.44 -11.95
C LEU A 771 47.25 3.21 -12.81
N CYS A 772 48.48 3.08 -13.30
CA CYS A 772 49.04 1.93 -14.03
C CYS A 772 48.10 1.36 -15.11
N GLN A 773 47.44 2.23 -15.90
CA GLN A 773 46.44 1.79 -16.87
C GLN A 773 47.07 1.14 -18.10
N GLY A 774 46.48 0.04 -18.55
CA GLY A 774 46.65 -0.51 -19.89
C GLY A 774 45.60 0.08 -20.83
N LEU A 775 46.03 0.76 -21.89
CA LEU A 775 45.12 1.42 -22.83
C LEU A 775 44.96 0.59 -24.11
N GLY A 776 43.71 0.43 -24.55
CA GLY A 776 43.39 -0.18 -25.83
C GLY A 776 43.43 -1.71 -25.85
N PRO A 777 43.23 -2.32 -27.03
CA PRO A 777 43.00 -1.65 -28.32
C PRO A 777 41.57 -1.06 -28.44
N PHE A 778 41.45 -0.01 -29.24
CA PHE A 778 40.19 0.71 -29.48
C PHE A 778 39.64 0.42 -30.87
N ARG A 779 38.32 0.18 -30.97
CA ARG A 779 37.62 0.06 -32.24
C ARG A 779 37.61 1.42 -32.94
N GLN A 780 38.10 1.46 -34.18
CA GLN A 780 38.13 2.67 -34.99
C GLN A 780 36.97 2.76 -35.99
N GLU A 781 36.28 1.65 -36.25
CA GLU A 781 35.19 1.58 -37.22
C GLU A 781 33.83 1.96 -36.62
N GLY A 782 33.14 2.91 -37.26
CA GLY A 782 31.78 3.34 -36.96
C GLY A 782 31.68 4.68 -36.22
N TRP A 783 30.65 5.47 -36.55
CA TRP A 783 30.43 6.80 -35.98
C TRP A 783 30.37 6.81 -34.44
N LEU A 784 29.67 5.83 -33.85
CA LEU A 784 29.57 5.68 -32.38
C LEU A 784 30.95 5.45 -31.74
N ALA A 785 31.81 4.63 -32.34
CA ALA A 785 33.15 4.37 -31.82
C ALA A 785 34.01 5.64 -31.87
N GLY A 786 33.93 6.42 -32.95
CA GLY A 786 34.59 7.72 -33.05
C GLY A 786 34.13 8.72 -31.98
N GLN A 787 32.83 8.76 -31.65
CA GLN A 787 32.30 9.60 -30.56
C GLN A 787 32.80 9.15 -29.18
N VAL A 788 32.77 7.85 -28.91
CA VAL A 788 33.24 7.30 -27.62
C VAL A 788 34.74 7.52 -27.44
N ASN A 789 35.55 7.38 -28.50
CA ASN A 789 36.99 7.65 -28.44
C ASN A 789 37.29 9.14 -28.20
N ARG A 790 36.50 10.06 -28.78
CA ARG A 790 36.59 11.50 -28.46
C ARG A 790 36.22 11.81 -27.01
N TRP A 791 35.20 11.14 -26.48
CA TRP A 791 34.82 11.27 -25.08
C TRP A 791 35.91 10.74 -24.14
N LEU A 792 36.48 9.57 -24.43
CA LEU A 792 37.63 9.02 -23.72
C LEU A 792 38.81 10.00 -23.75
N MET A 793 39.14 10.56 -24.91
CA MET A 793 40.21 11.55 -25.06
C MET A 793 40.00 12.76 -24.12
N ALA A 794 38.77 13.28 -24.03
CA ALA A 794 38.46 14.39 -23.14
C ALA A 794 38.63 14.02 -21.67
N GLU A 795 38.12 12.86 -21.24
CA GLU A 795 38.26 12.41 -19.85
C GLU A 795 39.72 12.10 -19.47
N LEU A 796 40.53 11.56 -20.39
CA LEU A 796 41.96 11.34 -20.16
C LEU A 796 42.73 12.67 -20.02
N LYS A 797 42.39 13.71 -20.80
CA LYS A 797 43.01 15.04 -20.69
C LYS A 797 42.63 15.77 -19.40
N LEU A 798 41.44 15.52 -18.88
CA LEU A 798 40.91 16.14 -17.66
C LEU A 798 41.23 15.32 -16.40
N ALA A 799 41.88 14.15 -16.53
CA ALA A 799 42.28 13.34 -15.40
C ALA A 799 43.29 14.08 -14.52
N SER A 800 43.09 14.03 -13.20
CA SER A 800 43.97 14.70 -12.23
C SER A 800 45.33 13.99 -12.13
N TYR A 801 45.36 12.68 -12.36
CA TYR A 801 46.56 11.88 -12.43
C TYR A 801 46.37 10.71 -13.41
N ILE A 802 47.35 10.47 -14.26
CA ILE A 802 47.38 9.32 -15.17
C ILE A 802 48.79 8.71 -15.19
N SER A 803 48.88 7.41 -14.96
CA SER A 803 50.09 6.62 -15.19
C SER A 803 49.77 5.36 -15.98
N LEU A 804 50.76 4.90 -16.76
CA LEU A 804 50.58 3.86 -17.75
C LEU A 804 51.47 2.67 -17.41
N ARG A 805 50.98 1.46 -17.65
CA ARG A 805 51.71 0.24 -17.26
C ARG A 805 52.85 -0.14 -18.21
N ASP A 806 52.74 0.25 -19.48
CA ASP A 806 53.64 -0.21 -20.54
C ASP A 806 53.82 0.87 -21.61
N THR A 807 54.91 0.77 -22.37
CA THR A 807 55.28 1.73 -23.42
C THR A 807 54.26 1.75 -24.56
N GLY A 808 53.66 0.61 -24.90
CA GLY A 808 52.58 0.54 -25.90
C GLY A 808 51.36 1.36 -25.49
N SER A 809 50.97 1.29 -24.21
CA SER A 809 49.90 2.14 -23.67
C SER A 809 50.28 3.62 -23.69
N ALA A 810 51.55 3.97 -23.52
CA ALA A 810 52.07 5.34 -23.64
C ALA A 810 52.00 5.89 -25.06
N GLU A 811 52.36 5.08 -26.05
CA GLU A 811 52.20 5.43 -27.46
C GLU A 811 50.73 5.64 -27.82
N ILE A 812 49.83 4.78 -27.31
CA ILE A 812 48.39 4.93 -27.50
C ILE A 812 47.88 6.22 -26.84
N LEU A 813 48.29 6.54 -25.61
CA LEU A 813 47.91 7.80 -24.96
C LEU A 813 48.35 9.01 -25.77
N ASN A 814 49.60 9.01 -26.24
CA ASN A 814 50.15 10.07 -27.08
C ASN A 814 49.33 10.21 -28.37
N SER A 815 49.08 9.12 -29.09
CA SER A 815 48.31 9.15 -30.35
C SER A 815 46.89 9.70 -30.18
N LEU A 816 46.26 9.46 -29.02
CA LEU A 816 44.89 9.91 -28.73
C LEU A 816 44.85 11.34 -28.20
N THR A 817 45.72 11.69 -27.26
CA THR A 817 45.60 12.93 -26.48
C THR A 817 46.68 13.97 -26.80
N GLY A 818 47.82 13.54 -27.34
CA GLY A 818 49.03 14.35 -27.51
C GLY A 818 49.86 14.52 -26.24
N ILE A 819 49.57 13.77 -25.16
CA ILE A 819 50.32 13.81 -23.90
C ILE A 819 51.52 12.87 -24.00
N ASN A 820 52.73 13.42 -23.85
CA ASN A 820 53.99 12.67 -23.91
C ASN A 820 54.63 12.39 -22.54
N ASP A 821 54.30 13.19 -21.52
CA ASP A 821 55.00 13.19 -20.22
C ASP A 821 54.33 12.31 -19.15
N ALA A 822 53.38 11.45 -19.53
CA ALA A 822 52.73 10.56 -18.59
C ALA A 822 53.74 9.51 -18.06
N PRO A 823 53.84 9.30 -16.73
CA PRO A 823 54.75 8.30 -16.17
C PRO A 823 54.43 6.89 -16.69
N VAL A 824 55.45 6.25 -17.27
CA VAL A 824 55.43 4.82 -17.59
C VAL A 824 55.90 4.05 -16.37
N SER A 825 54.95 3.39 -15.73
CA SER A 825 55.11 2.57 -14.53
C SER A 825 55.20 1.08 -14.90
N SER A 826 55.07 0.19 -13.92
CA SER A 826 54.80 -1.25 -14.13
C SER A 826 53.42 -1.61 -13.57
N ASP A 827 53.04 -2.89 -13.64
CA ASP A 827 51.77 -3.36 -13.13
C ASP A 827 51.70 -3.19 -11.60
N LEU A 828 50.55 -2.75 -11.08
CA LEU A 828 50.37 -2.46 -9.66
C LEU A 828 50.58 -3.71 -8.78
N ALA A 829 50.41 -4.89 -9.36
CA ALA A 829 50.67 -6.17 -8.72
C ALA A 829 52.07 -6.28 -8.09
N PHE A 830 53.07 -5.56 -8.61
CA PHE A 830 54.44 -5.57 -8.06
C PHE A 830 54.58 -4.93 -6.67
N LEU A 831 53.58 -4.20 -6.19
CA LEU A 831 53.54 -3.71 -4.81
C LEU A 831 53.08 -4.77 -3.80
N CYS A 832 52.67 -5.96 -4.26
CA CYS A 832 52.33 -7.06 -3.38
C CYS A 832 53.59 -7.56 -2.65
N ASP A 833 53.50 -7.73 -1.34
CA ASP A 833 54.59 -8.28 -0.52
C ASP A 833 54.59 -9.81 -0.60
N THR A 834 54.82 -10.35 -1.78
CA THR A 834 55.10 -11.78 -1.95
C THR A 834 56.50 -12.07 -1.44
N ALA A 835 56.65 -12.96 -0.47
CA ALA A 835 57.97 -13.44 -0.06
C ALA A 835 58.64 -14.10 -1.27
N ALA A 836 59.81 -13.60 -1.67
CA ALA A 836 60.67 -14.33 -2.60
C ALA A 836 60.98 -15.67 -1.94
N VAL A 837 60.39 -16.76 -2.44
CA VAL A 837 60.55 -18.05 -1.81
C VAL A 837 61.95 -18.54 -2.15
N SER A 838 62.80 -18.67 -1.13
CA SER A 838 64.17 -19.16 -1.28
C SER A 838 64.15 -20.66 -1.60
N HIS A 839 63.82 -21.01 -2.84
CA HIS A 839 63.91 -22.39 -3.34
C HIS A 839 65.27 -22.70 -3.97
N HIS A 840 66.21 -21.75 -3.94
CA HIS A 840 67.52 -21.87 -4.59
C HIS A 840 68.31 -23.13 -4.19
N ASP A 841 68.10 -23.64 -2.98
CA ASP A 841 68.83 -24.81 -2.44
C ASP A 841 68.03 -26.12 -2.48
N ARG A 842 66.77 -26.11 -2.96
CA ARG A 842 65.96 -27.34 -3.03
C ARG A 842 66.31 -28.07 -4.33
N LYS A 843 66.92 -29.27 -4.23
CA LYS A 843 66.92 -30.25 -5.33
C LYS A 843 65.66 -31.11 -5.20
N PRO A 844 64.58 -30.83 -5.96
CA PRO A 844 63.37 -31.61 -5.87
C PRO A 844 63.59 -32.98 -6.55
N ASP A 845 63.03 -34.05 -5.96
CA ASP A 845 63.03 -35.40 -6.57
C ASP A 845 62.20 -35.44 -7.86
N LYS A 846 61.21 -34.53 -8.01
CA LYS A 846 60.38 -34.33 -9.20
C LYS A 846 60.22 -32.86 -9.53
N LEU A 847 60.30 -32.50 -10.81
CA LEU A 847 60.11 -31.14 -11.30
C LEU A 847 58.63 -30.74 -11.26
N ARG A 848 58.27 -29.80 -10.38
CA ARG A 848 56.90 -29.31 -10.24
C ARG A 848 56.61 -28.18 -11.21
N VAL A 849 55.91 -28.50 -12.29
CA VAL A 849 55.53 -27.52 -13.32
C VAL A 849 54.09 -27.09 -13.13
N TYR A 850 53.91 -25.81 -12.80
CA TYR A 850 52.58 -25.22 -12.71
C TYR A 850 52.12 -24.82 -14.10
N ALA A 851 50.85 -25.06 -14.41
CA ALA A 851 50.29 -24.73 -15.71
C ALA A 851 48.99 -23.94 -15.57
N ILE A 852 48.98 -22.72 -16.10
CA ILE A 852 47.86 -21.79 -16.09
C ILE A 852 47.46 -21.50 -17.54
N LEU A 853 46.50 -22.26 -18.04
CA LEU A 853 45.98 -22.16 -19.40
C LEU A 853 44.59 -21.51 -19.38
N ARG A 854 44.26 -20.77 -20.45
CA ARG A 854 42.98 -20.06 -20.57
C ARG A 854 42.00 -20.86 -21.43
N GLY A 855 40.90 -21.30 -20.83
CA GLY A 855 39.94 -22.21 -21.51
C GLY A 855 39.23 -21.67 -22.76
N SER A 856 39.20 -20.35 -22.99
CA SER A 856 38.55 -19.75 -24.17
C SER A 856 39.38 -19.74 -25.46
N ILE A 857 40.61 -20.25 -25.43
CA ILE A 857 41.52 -20.27 -26.58
C ILE A 857 41.55 -21.69 -27.16
N ALA A 858 41.45 -21.80 -28.49
CA ALA A 858 41.27 -23.09 -29.17
C ALA A 858 42.47 -24.04 -28.93
N GLU A 859 43.68 -23.49 -28.96
CA GLU A 859 44.95 -24.19 -28.78
C GLU A 859 45.18 -24.66 -27.34
N SER A 860 44.41 -24.16 -26.36
CA SER A 860 44.59 -24.54 -24.95
C SER A 860 44.23 -26.00 -24.67
N ALA A 861 43.34 -26.60 -25.46
CA ALA A 861 42.96 -28.01 -25.30
C ALA A 861 44.09 -28.95 -25.71
N SER A 862 44.77 -28.68 -26.84
CA SER A 862 45.93 -29.46 -27.28
C SER A 862 47.10 -29.29 -26.32
N LEU A 863 47.37 -28.06 -25.87
CA LEU A 863 48.42 -27.78 -24.88
C LEU A 863 48.18 -28.49 -23.54
N ALA A 864 46.93 -28.54 -23.08
CA ALA A 864 46.58 -29.28 -21.87
C ALA A 864 46.80 -30.78 -22.06
N ALA A 865 46.45 -31.34 -23.22
CA ALA A 865 46.70 -32.75 -23.54
C ALA A 865 48.20 -33.07 -23.62
N ASP A 866 49.00 -32.20 -24.25
CA ASP A 866 50.46 -32.37 -24.36
C ASP A 866 51.11 -32.38 -22.97
N LEU A 867 50.73 -31.45 -22.08
CA LEU A 867 51.23 -31.39 -20.70
C LEU A 867 50.78 -32.60 -19.86
N LEU A 868 49.58 -33.13 -20.09
CA LEU A 868 49.12 -34.35 -19.45
C LEU A 868 49.92 -35.56 -19.91
N GLN A 869 50.19 -35.65 -21.21
CA GLN A 869 51.01 -36.72 -21.76
C GLN A 869 52.44 -36.65 -21.22
N MET A 870 53.04 -35.46 -21.11
CA MET A 870 54.34 -35.28 -20.46
C MET A 870 54.35 -35.75 -19.00
N ASN A 871 53.25 -35.55 -18.27
CA ASN A 871 53.11 -36.01 -16.89
C ASN A 871 52.96 -37.54 -16.76
N GLU A 872 52.51 -38.22 -17.81
CA GLU A 872 52.47 -39.69 -17.86
C GLU A 872 53.80 -40.28 -18.35
N ASP A 873 54.45 -39.64 -19.32
CA ASP A 873 55.68 -40.13 -19.97
C ASP A 873 56.95 -39.89 -19.14
N LEU A 874 57.01 -38.82 -18.33
CA LEU A 874 58.22 -38.39 -17.63
C LEU A 874 58.12 -38.63 -16.12
N GLU A 875 58.89 -39.61 -15.59
CA GLU A 875 58.87 -39.95 -14.15
C GLU A 875 59.29 -38.80 -13.23
N ASN A 876 60.13 -37.90 -13.73
CA ASN A 876 60.68 -36.74 -13.01
C ASN A 876 59.86 -35.46 -13.20
N PHE A 877 58.65 -35.53 -13.76
CA PHE A 877 57.77 -34.39 -14.02
C PHE A 877 56.49 -34.50 -13.19
N GLU A 878 56.11 -33.43 -12.50
CA GLU A 878 54.86 -33.33 -11.75
C GLU A 878 54.07 -32.11 -12.25
N LEU A 879 52.98 -32.36 -12.97
CA LEU A 879 52.07 -31.32 -13.44
C LEU A 879 51.18 -30.83 -12.31
N CYS A 880 51.13 -29.51 -12.12
CA CYS A 880 50.26 -28.84 -11.16
C CYS A 880 49.34 -27.84 -11.88
N PRO A 881 48.15 -28.25 -12.34
CA PRO A 881 47.19 -27.34 -12.95
C PRO A 881 46.70 -26.29 -11.96
N ALA A 882 46.75 -25.02 -12.37
CA ALA A 882 46.27 -23.90 -11.57
C ALA A 882 45.27 -23.02 -12.35
N ALA A 883 44.28 -22.50 -11.65
CA ALA A 883 43.21 -21.67 -12.23
C ALA A 883 43.23 -20.26 -11.61
N LEU A 884 43.44 -19.24 -12.44
CA LEU A 884 43.34 -17.83 -12.04
C LEU A 884 41.94 -17.26 -12.26
N GLN A 885 41.14 -17.94 -13.08
CA GLN A 885 39.73 -17.63 -13.29
C GLN A 885 38.88 -18.89 -13.13
N PRO A 886 38.34 -19.14 -11.91
CA PRO A 886 37.48 -20.29 -11.65
C PRO A 886 36.23 -20.28 -12.54
N GLY A 887 35.87 -21.45 -13.06
CA GLY A 887 34.81 -21.69 -14.04
C GLY A 887 35.27 -21.66 -15.50
N GLU A 888 36.41 -21.02 -15.81
CA GLU A 888 36.99 -21.02 -17.17
C GLU A 888 38.23 -21.92 -17.24
N ASP A 889 39.21 -21.65 -16.39
CA ASP A 889 40.51 -22.32 -16.46
C ASP A 889 40.45 -23.77 -15.93
N ASP A 890 39.64 -24.06 -14.90
CA ASP A 890 39.51 -25.42 -14.33
C ASP A 890 38.65 -26.35 -15.20
N GLU A 891 37.66 -25.81 -15.92
CA GLU A 891 36.86 -26.60 -16.86
C GLU A 891 37.72 -27.15 -18.00
N LEU A 892 38.71 -26.39 -18.46
CA LEU A 892 39.67 -26.84 -19.47
C LEU A 892 40.40 -28.10 -19.01
N TRP A 893 40.98 -28.07 -17.81
CA TRP A 893 41.72 -29.21 -17.25
C TRP A 893 40.83 -30.43 -17.05
N ARG A 894 39.59 -30.24 -16.58
CA ARG A 894 38.61 -31.33 -16.47
C ARG A 894 38.28 -31.95 -17.83
N LYS A 895 38.09 -31.11 -18.87
CA LYS A 895 37.83 -31.58 -20.24
C LYS A 895 39.01 -32.32 -20.87
N ALA A 896 40.24 -31.89 -20.54
CA ALA A 896 41.45 -32.55 -21.01
C ALA A 896 41.72 -33.92 -20.33
N GLY A 897 40.95 -34.28 -19.29
CA GLY A 897 41.06 -35.58 -18.62
C GLY A 897 41.80 -35.56 -17.28
N TRP A 898 42.15 -34.38 -16.75
CA TRP A 898 42.78 -34.25 -15.43
C TRP A 898 41.84 -34.72 -14.30
N LYS A 899 42.27 -35.72 -13.54
CA LYS A 899 41.53 -36.26 -12.38
C LYS A 899 42.02 -35.73 -11.03
N GLY A 900 43.14 -35.00 -11.01
CA GLY A 900 43.73 -34.42 -9.81
C GLY A 900 43.01 -33.15 -9.34
N LYS A 901 43.51 -32.57 -8.24
CA LYS A 901 43.03 -31.28 -7.74
C LYS A 901 43.61 -30.16 -8.61
N VAL A 902 42.77 -29.24 -9.09
CA VAL A 902 43.21 -27.97 -9.66
C VAL A 902 43.47 -27.00 -8.52
N ILE A 903 44.60 -26.30 -8.56
CA ILE A 903 44.99 -25.33 -7.54
C ILE A 903 44.21 -24.02 -7.78
N TYR A 904 43.45 -23.62 -6.77
CA TYR A 904 42.77 -22.32 -6.71
C TYR A 904 43.40 -21.54 -5.55
N CYS A 905 43.71 -20.27 -5.73
CA CYS A 905 44.25 -19.46 -4.63
C CYS A 905 43.22 -18.52 -4.03
N ALA A 906 43.10 -18.59 -2.71
CA ALA A 906 42.48 -17.55 -1.90
C ALA A 906 43.47 -16.41 -1.59
N GLU A 907 44.76 -16.72 -1.51
CA GLU A 907 45.86 -15.79 -1.25
C GLU A 907 46.89 -15.86 -2.39
N PRO A 908 46.98 -14.84 -3.24
CA PRO A 908 47.81 -14.87 -4.45
C PRO A 908 49.32 -15.00 -4.18
N GLU A 909 49.79 -14.59 -3.00
CA GLU A 909 51.19 -14.68 -2.55
C GLU A 909 51.72 -16.12 -2.39
N ASN A 910 50.82 -17.10 -2.24
CA ASN A 910 51.17 -18.49 -1.99
C ASN A 910 50.97 -19.41 -3.20
N ILE A 911 50.45 -18.91 -4.33
CA ILE A 911 49.99 -19.76 -5.45
C ILE A 911 51.14 -20.53 -6.13
N LEU A 912 52.36 -19.97 -6.13
CA LEU A 912 53.55 -20.56 -6.73
C LEU A 912 54.61 -20.93 -5.68
N ALA A 913 54.24 -21.00 -4.40
CA ALA A 913 55.19 -21.24 -3.31
C ALA A 913 55.80 -22.66 -3.29
N GLU A 914 55.35 -23.56 -4.17
CA GLU A 914 55.97 -24.88 -4.38
C GLU A 914 56.33 -25.13 -5.86
N ALA A 915 56.25 -24.09 -6.71
CA ALA A 915 56.46 -24.22 -8.14
C ALA A 915 57.95 -24.17 -8.48
N ASP A 916 58.41 -25.10 -9.31
CA ASP A 916 59.76 -25.06 -9.85
C ASP A 916 59.83 -24.28 -11.16
N LEU A 917 58.76 -24.36 -11.95
CA LEU A 917 58.60 -23.70 -13.23
C LEU A 917 57.12 -23.42 -13.49
N LEU A 918 56.79 -22.32 -14.18
CA LEU A 918 55.43 -21.99 -14.58
C LEU A 918 55.27 -21.94 -16.11
N VAL A 919 54.23 -22.55 -16.64
CA VAL A 919 53.73 -22.30 -18.01
C VAL A 919 52.43 -21.50 -17.88
N SER A 920 52.37 -20.30 -18.47
CA SER A 920 51.18 -19.45 -18.32
C SER A 920 50.77 -18.75 -19.61
N MET A 921 49.46 -18.78 -19.88
CA MET A 921 48.81 -17.90 -20.84
C MET A 921 48.35 -16.59 -20.19
N ARG A 922 48.21 -16.54 -18.87
CA ARG A 922 47.64 -15.39 -18.15
C ARG A 922 48.77 -14.43 -17.74
N LEU A 923 48.66 -13.15 -18.11
CA LEU A 923 49.63 -12.10 -17.74
C LEU A 923 49.97 -12.10 -16.24
N HIS A 924 48.95 -12.12 -15.38
CA HIS A 924 49.15 -12.13 -13.93
C HIS A 924 49.83 -13.42 -13.43
N GLY A 925 49.74 -14.54 -14.15
CA GLY A 925 50.54 -15.72 -13.86
C GLY A 925 52.04 -15.43 -14.04
N CYS A 926 52.42 -14.79 -15.15
CA CYS A 926 53.81 -14.38 -15.40
C CYS A 926 54.30 -13.31 -14.40
N ILE A 927 53.44 -12.38 -14.00
CA ILE A 927 53.79 -11.35 -12.99
C ILE A 927 54.04 -12.01 -11.62
N ILE A 928 53.13 -12.87 -11.16
CA ILE A 928 53.29 -13.58 -9.87
C ILE A 928 54.52 -14.49 -9.90
N ALA A 929 54.82 -15.16 -11.02
CA ALA A 929 56.04 -15.96 -11.15
C ALA A 929 57.31 -15.10 -11.11
N THR A 930 57.29 -13.89 -11.70
CA THR A 930 58.40 -12.95 -11.61
C THR A 930 58.62 -12.47 -10.18
N LEU A 931 57.54 -12.16 -9.47
CA LEU A 931 57.55 -11.78 -8.06
C LEU A 931 58.09 -12.89 -7.15
N ALA A 932 57.70 -14.13 -7.40
CA ALA A 932 58.17 -15.32 -6.68
C ALA A 932 59.55 -15.83 -7.16
N ALA A 933 60.19 -15.16 -8.12
CA ALA A 933 61.43 -15.61 -8.77
C ALA A 933 61.37 -17.04 -9.37
N VAL A 934 60.20 -17.49 -9.79
CA VAL A 934 59.98 -18.80 -10.43
C VAL A 934 60.15 -18.64 -11.95
N PRO A 935 61.08 -19.36 -12.61
CA PRO A 935 61.22 -19.30 -14.06
C PRO A 935 59.94 -19.71 -14.79
N TRP A 936 59.58 -18.99 -15.86
CA TRP A 936 58.32 -19.19 -16.53
C TRP A 936 58.42 -19.19 -18.07
N ILE A 937 57.47 -19.87 -18.72
CA ILE A 937 57.23 -19.85 -20.16
C ILE A 937 55.91 -19.14 -20.40
N ALA A 938 55.95 -18.04 -21.16
CA ALA A 938 54.74 -17.32 -21.55
C ALA A 938 54.19 -17.82 -22.88
N LEU A 939 52.90 -18.12 -22.88
CA LEU A 939 52.12 -18.45 -24.07
C LEU A 939 51.29 -17.22 -24.46
N ALA A 940 51.87 -16.37 -25.30
CA ALA A 940 51.34 -15.05 -25.63
C ALA A 940 50.23 -15.11 -26.69
N TYR A 941 49.00 -15.32 -26.24
CA TYR A 941 47.80 -15.19 -27.08
C TYR A 941 47.33 -13.73 -27.25
N ASP A 942 47.77 -12.84 -26.36
CA ASP A 942 47.38 -11.43 -26.30
C ASP A 942 48.64 -10.57 -26.24
N PRO A 943 48.70 -9.44 -26.96
CA PRO A 943 49.87 -8.56 -26.99
C PRO A 943 50.37 -8.12 -25.61
N LYS A 944 49.50 -8.08 -24.59
CA LYS A 944 49.91 -7.73 -23.23
C LYS A 944 50.90 -8.72 -22.61
N VAL A 945 50.84 -10.00 -23.00
CA VAL A 945 51.72 -11.05 -22.44
C VAL A 945 53.10 -10.95 -23.08
N SER A 946 53.18 -10.76 -24.40
CA SER A 946 54.44 -10.55 -25.10
C SER A 946 55.10 -9.22 -24.70
N ALA A 947 54.31 -8.14 -24.60
CA ALA A 947 54.81 -6.84 -24.14
C ALA A 947 55.41 -6.91 -22.73
N PHE A 948 54.77 -7.65 -21.82
CA PHE A 948 55.33 -7.88 -20.49
C PHE A 948 56.63 -8.68 -20.53
N ALA A 949 56.69 -9.76 -21.32
CA ALA A 949 57.90 -10.56 -21.50
C ALA A 949 59.07 -9.75 -22.06
N GLU A 950 58.83 -8.92 -23.08
CA GLU A 950 59.80 -7.97 -23.62
C GLU A 950 60.26 -6.96 -22.57
N SER A 951 59.34 -6.44 -21.77
CA SER A 951 59.65 -5.50 -20.68
C SER A 951 60.55 -6.11 -19.59
N CYS A 952 60.55 -7.44 -19.47
CA CYS A 952 61.41 -8.22 -18.58
C CYS A 952 62.68 -8.74 -19.30
N ARG A 953 62.85 -8.42 -20.58
CA ARG A 953 63.87 -8.95 -21.49
C ARG A 953 63.85 -10.49 -21.53
N TRP A 954 62.67 -11.09 -21.39
CA TRP A 954 62.47 -12.51 -21.21
C TRP A 954 62.30 -13.23 -22.56
N LYS A 955 63.18 -14.20 -22.83
CA LYS A 955 63.25 -14.89 -24.13
C LYS A 955 62.30 -16.09 -24.27
N PHE A 956 61.66 -16.53 -23.18
CA PHE A 956 60.79 -17.70 -23.17
C PHE A 956 59.33 -17.28 -23.33
N CYS A 957 59.02 -16.72 -24.50
CA CYS A 957 57.69 -16.29 -24.88
C CYS A 957 57.40 -16.74 -26.31
N THR A 958 56.28 -17.40 -26.54
CA THR A 958 55.87 -17.88 -27.86
C THR A 958 54.35 -17.82 -28.02
N ALA A 959 53.85 -17.92 -29.24
CA ALA A 959 52.42 -18.05 -29.51
C ALA A 959 51.92 -19.45 -29.07
N PRO A 960 50.67 -19.58 -28.58
CA PRO A 960 50.12 -20.86 -28.15
C PRO A 960 50.16 -21.96 -29.22
N GLY A 961 49.93 -21.62 -30.50
CA GLY A 961 49.94 -22.58 -31.60
C GLY A 961 51.33 -23.10 -32.00
N GLU A 962 52.39 -22.43 -31.57
CA GLU A 962 53.79 -22.81 -31.84
C GLU A 962 54.42 -23.58 -30.67
N ALA A 963 53.70 -23.76 -29.57
CA ALA A 963 54.17 -24.38 -28.34
C ALA A 963 53.82 -25.88 -28.27
N ASP A 964 54.30 -26.66 -29.24
CA ASP A 964 54.09 -28.12 -29.24
C ASP A 964 54.82 -28.82 -28.07
N LYS A 965 54.50 -30.11 -27.84
CA LYS A 965 55.12 -30.94 -26.80
C LYS A 965 56.66 -30.88 -26.82
N ASN A 966 57.26 -31.03 -28.02
CA ASN A 966 58.72 -31.04 -28.18
C ASN A 966 59.35 -29.71 -27.78
N TYR A 967 58.70 -28.59 -28.17
CA TYR A 967 59.12 -27.26 -27.78
C TYR A 967 59.02 -27.06 -26.27
N LEU A 968 57.88 -27.41 -25.65
CA LEU A 968 57.67 -27.27 -24.21
C LEU A 968 58.70 -28.09 -23.42
N GLU A 969 58.91 -29.36 -23.78
CA GLU A 969 59.92 -30.22 -23.15
C GLU A 969 61.33 -29.64 -23.27
N SER A 970 61.72 -29.20 -24.47
CA SER A 970 63.03 -28.57 -24.72
C SER A 970 63.23 -27.32 -23.85
N LYS A 971 62.23 -26.44 -23.77
CA LYS A 971 62.33 -25.18 -22.99
C LYS A 971 62.27 -25.42 -21.49
N ILE A 972 61.46 -26.36 -21.02
CA ILE A 972 61.38 -26.75 -19.61
C ILE A 972 62.74 -27.30 -19.16
N ASN A 973 63.35 -28.20 -19.94
CA ASN A 973 64.68 -28.73 -19.65
C ASN A 973 65.75 -27.63 -19.65
N GLN A 974 65.70 -26.68 -20.59
CA GLN A 974 66.62 -25.55 -20.65
C GLN A 974 66.49 -24.63 -19.42
N LEU A 975 65.26 -24.34 -18.98
CA LEU A 975 65.00 -23.52 -17.81
C LEU A 975 65.38 -24.23 -16.52
N PHE A 976 65.15 -25.53 -16.42
CA PHE A 976 65.52 -26.33 -15.26
C PHE A 976 67.04 -26.42 -15.08
N ALA A 977 67.79 -26.68 -16.17
CA ALA A 977 69.25 -26.80 -16.13
C ALA A 977 69.95 -25.52 -15.62
N ARG A 978 69.34 -24.35 -15.82
CA ARG A 978 69.85 -23.04 -15.39
C ARG A 978 68.87 -22.29 -14.50
N ARG A 979 68.10 -23.03 -13.68
CA ARG A 979 67.03 -22.47 -12.86
C ARG A 979 67.51 -21.34 -11.95
N ALA A 980 68.63 -21.55 -11.25
CA ALA A 980 69.17 -20.54 -10.32
C ALA A 980 69.54 -19.24 -11.04
N GLU A 981 70.19 -19.33 -12.20
CA GLU A 981 70.55 -18.16 -13.03
C GLU A 981 69.29 -17.37 -13.47
N TYR A 982 68.26 -18.08 -13.92
CA TYR A 982 67.02 -17.48 -14.37
C TYR A 982 66.18 -16.91 -13.22
N ALA A 983 66.16 -17.57 -12.06
CA ALA A 983 65.51 -17.07 -10.84
C ALA A 983 66.17 -15.79 -10.33
N ASP A 984 67.50 -15.74 -10.27
CA ASP A 984 68.25 -14.54 -9.87
C ASP A 984 67.98 -13.36 -10.82
N ARG A 985 67.89 -13.66 -12.12
CA ARG A 985 67.51 -12.66 -13.12
C ARG A 985 66.10 -12.12 -12.89
N LEU A 986 65.13 -13.00 -12.64
CA LEU A 986 63.74 -12.59 -12.35
C LEU A 986 63.66 -11.79 -11.06
N ASN A 987 64.43 -12.14 -10.03
CA ASN A 987 64.49 -11.39 -8.78
C ASN A 987 65.01 -9.95 -9.00
N ARG A 988 66.05 -9.77 -9.82
CA ARG A 988 66.54 -8.43 -10.22
C ARG A 988 65.48 -7.64 -10.99
N VAL A 989 64.79 -8.29 -11.93
CA VAL A 989 63.69 -7.66 -12.70
C VAL A 989 62.54 -7.28 -11.76
N SER A 990 62.17 -8.14 -10.82
CA SER A 990 61.16 -7.87 -9.81
C SER A 990 61.50 -6.63 -8.97
N GLY A 991 62.75 -6.52 -8.50
CA GLY A 991 63.23 -5.35 -7.78
C GLY A 991 63.19 -4.05 -8.60
N GLU A 992 63.59 -4.10 -9.87
CA GLU A 992 63.50 -2.96 -10.79
C GLU A 992 62.04 -2.52 -11.01
N LYS A 993 61.14 -3.46 -11.29
CA LYS A 993 59.71 -3.19 -11.52
C LYS A 993 59.03 -2.68 -10.24
N LYS A 994 59.32 -3.26 -9.08
CA LYS A 994 58.80 -2.79 -7.77
C LYS A 994 59.21 -1.35 -7.51
N ARG A 995 60.47 -0.99 -7.75
CA ARG A 995 60.96 0.39 -7.59
C ARG A 995 60.22 1.37 -8.52
N ILE A 996 60.01 1.02 -9.79
CA ILE A 996 59.28 1.88 -10.74
C ILE A 996 57.84 2.15 -10.25
N VAL A 997 57.15 1.11 -9.76
CA VAL A 997 55.77 1.27 -9.25
C VAL A 997 55.74 2.03 -7.92
N GLU A 998 56.75 1.85 -7.07
CA GLU A 998 56.90 2.65 -5.83
C GLU A 998 57.11 4.14 -6.14
N GLU A 999 57.93 4.47 -7.14
CA GLU A 999 58.12 5.85 -7.60
C GLU A 999 56.81 6.46 -8.13
N ASP A 1000 56.03 5.71 -8.89
CA ASP A 1000 54.71 6.12 -9.39
C ASP A 1000 53.67 6.30 -8.26
N TYR A 1001 53.62 5.34 -7.34
CA TYR A 1001 52.75 5.41 -6.17
C TYR A 1001 53.14 6.55 -5.21
N ALA A 1002 54.43 6.89 -5.11
CA ALA A 1002 54.88 8.05 -4.34
C ALA A 1002 54.38 9.39 -4.93
N ARG A 1003 54.29 9.51 -6.26
CA ARG A 1003 53.66 10.67 -6.92
C ARG A 1003 52.17 10.75 -6.59
N LEU A 1004 51.48 9.61 -6.58
CA LEU A 1004 50.09 9.54 -6.12
C LEU A 1004 49.95 9.98 -4.66
N LYS A 1005 50.86 9.60 -3.76
CA LYS A 1005 50.82 10.06 -2.36
C LYS A 1005 50.89 11.59 -2.23
N GLN A 1006 51.71 12.25 -3.05
CA GLN A 1006 51.82 13.71 -3.04
C GLN A 1006 50.48 14.38 -3.40
N LEU A 1007 49.70 13.78 -4.30
CA LEU A 1007 48.39 14.28 -4.73
C LEU A 1007 47.32 14.26 -3.62
N PHE A 1008 47.42 13.33 -2.66
CA PHE A 1008 46.48 13.20 -1.54
C PHE A 1008 46.98 13.78 -0.22
N SER A 1009 48.25 14.18 -0.16
CA SER A 1009 48.88 14.81 1.00
C SER A 1009 48.73 16.33 1.04
N ASN A 1010 48.46 16.94 -0.13
CA ASN A 1010 48.09 18.35 -0.32
C ASN A 1010 46.56 18.52 -0.27
#